data_AF-A0A8S1MI63-F1
#
_entry.id   AF-A0A8S1MI63-F1
#
_cell.length_a   1.000
_cell.length_b   1.000
_cell.length_c   1.000
_cell.angle_alpha   90.00
_cell.angle_beta   90.00
_cell.angle_gamma   90.00
#
_symmetry.space_group_name_H-M   'P 1'
#
loop_
_entity.id
_entity.type
_entity.pdbx_description
1 polymer ?
#
loop_
_entity_poly.entity_id
_entity_poly.type
_entity_poly.pdbx_seq_one_letter_code
_entity_poly.pdbx_strand_id
1 'polypeptide(L)'
;MQQKIIQRLHGQAQNYAWGMLSTNPDCLVYKLTQKTSNEIKPFAEFWMGSHPSLPSLYENGEKVNLDLPYLFKVLSVDQPLSIQIHPNKEQAKVLHATKPNLYPDDNHKPEMAIALTNFEALVGFTDQQTIIQNIERNPCVIQKIGENLWNQFVVAQNQQAQDILKQIVAKLLSLTQDEVKYLLDNYQWPIKCNPSLDPGSKIEKYDVGYLFLLLMNHLILQPGQAVVLEAGLIHAYLKGNIIETMANSDNVVRCGFTPKQKDVETMKEILICEMKQPNYVQPIIEESNEYSFKQYITKYQEFACDCLELKPQEKSKIFKIKQNSILLCIQGFGKLINEEGQHELNFGQTYLINKEIEVHFQVDQSLQLYIFSDSLNLGEIPCNQFNDEGMCRQSGYCQWSGSCYGQYCHLIDEVAACRSNGAMNTYCTAVPYTPLQYVQSCYENIFTEQKVYYYRHVSDLTIDVIQKTSILLSDLINGERSITNMLRLYNLDVLSRQNDELHQILDLYISYAEILISQYSHPYYLERIIYESIQNIRDNTQLSFQQKSNTMIKILDLLDIYYVRLKTFSEYYYTQYNFINFNQIHLKYLQLQYQGLATLTWTDYESNGMLQMTVLYAEIFGKQSPLTPIYIIRTSNNINLQYKLKCYFNTNHPVALKQINLITMNMYETYVQPQCGSGYCEVNLQGAGNYLFVDLNKNDQCNSIGSISTCQLANCMVDLQNHICN
;
A
#
# COMPACT_ATOMS: atom_id res chain seq x y z
N MET A 1 1.76 25.86 -37.36
CA MET A 1 2.07 26.74 -36.22
C MET A 1 2.96 25.96 -35.28
N GLN A 2 4.16 26.47 -34.96
CA GLN A 2 4.96 25.86 -33.89
C GLN A 2 4.13 25.89 -32.60
N GLN A 3 4.03 24.74 -31.94
CA GLN A 3 3.29 24.60 -30.69
C GLN A 3 4.09 25.36 -29.62
N LYS A 4 3.51 26.43 -29.06
CA LYS A 4 4.17 27.24 -28.03
C LYS A 4 4.60 26.34 -26.85
N ILE A 5 5.81 26.58 -26.38
CA ILE A 5 6.48 25.80 -25.33
C ILE A 5 5.90 26.17 -23.94
N ILE A 6 5.58 27.45 -23.74
CA ILE A 6 4.87 27.96 -22.56
C ILE A 6 3.59 28.67 -23.00
N GLN A 7 2.46 28.31 -22.40
CA GLN A 7 1.16 28.88 -22.71
C GLN A 7 0.46 29.34 -21.43
N ARG A 8 0.10 30.62 -21.37
CA ARG A 8 -0.74 31.09 -20.26
C ARG A 8 -2.12 30.44 -20.33
N LEU A 9 -2.55 29.94 -19.18
CA LEU A 9 -3.86 29.37 -18.97
C LEU A 9 -4.72 30.29 -18.11
N HIS A 10 -6.00 30.32 -18.43
CA HIS A 10 -7.05 30.87 -17.59
C HIS A 10 -7.84 29.72 -17.00
N GLY A 11 -7.58 29.41 -15.74
CA GLY A 11 -8.41 28.50 -14.97
C GLY A 11 -9.82 29.07 -14.78
N GLN A 12 -10.76 28.20 -14.45
CA GLN A 12 -12.18 28.56 -14.33
C GLN A 12 -12.72 28.24 -12.95
N ALA A 13 -13.50 29.15 -12.38
CA ALA A 13 -14.09 28.96 -11.05
C ALA A 13 -15.48 28.33 -11.11
N GLN A 14 -15.73 27.36 -10.22
CA GLN A 14 -17.05 26.87 -9.87
C GLN A 14 -17.59 27.65 -8.66
N ASN A 15 -18.84 28.09 -8.76
CA ASN A 15 -19.53 28.86 -7.72
C ASN A 15 -20.46 27.96 -6.88
N TYR A 16 -19.96 26.81 -6.43
CA TYR A 16 -20.75 25.95 -5.55
C TYR A 16 -20.98 26.63 -4.21
N ALA A 17 -22.15 26.41 -3.65
CA ALA A 17 -22.59 27.22 -2.51
C ALA A 17 -21.97 26.84 -1.16
N TRP A 18 -21.18 25.78 -1.10
CA TRP A 18 -20.34 25.49 0.05
C TRP A 18 -19.05 26.34 0.06
N GLY A 19 -18.75 27.01 -1.06
CA GLY A 19 -17.57 27.84 -1.21
C GLY A 19 -17.66 29.15 -0.43
N MET A 20 -16.50 29.70 -0.09
CA MET A 20 -16.41 31.02 0.57
C MET A 20 -17.01 32.12 -0.32
N LEU A 21 -17.72 33.07 0.29
CA LEU A 21 -18.24 34.25 -0.42
C LEU A 21 -17.10 35.13 -0.93
N SER A 22 -17.30 35.82 -2.05
CA SER A 22 -16.34 36.80 -2.60
C SER A 22 -15.95 37.92 -1.64
N THR A 23 -16.79 38.22 -0.64
CA THR A 23 -16.52 39.19 0.42
C THR A 23 -15.63 38.64 1.54
N ASN A 24 -15.44 37.31 1.61
CA ASN A 24 -14.55 36.70 2.59
C ASN A 24 -13.09 36.97 2.16
N PRO A 25 -12.29 37.67 2.99
CA PRO A 25 -10.91 37.99 2.65
C PRO A 25 -10.03 36.75 2.49
N ASP A 26 -10.42 35.59 3.00
CA ASP A 26 -9.68 34.33 2.88
C ASP A 26 -10.13 33.49 1.68
N CYS A 27 -11.11 33.95 0.89
CA CYS A 27 -11.55 33.26 -0.33
C CYS A 27 -10.49 33.32 -1.43
N LEU A 28 -9.63 32.31 -1.46
CA LEU A 28 -8.53 32.22 -2.40
C LEU A 28 -9.02 32.01 -3.84
N VAL A 29 -10.05 31.18 -4.05
CA VAL A 29 -10.65 30.94 -5.37
C VAL A 29 -11.13 32.25 -6.01
N TYR A 30 -11.81 33.12 -5.24
CA TYR A 30 -12.25 34.42 -5.76
C TYR A 30 -11.06 35.28 -6.20
N LYS A 31 -10.03 35.40 -5.36
CA LYS A 31 -8.80 36.14 -5.69
C LYS A 31 -8.13 35.59 -6.96
N LEU A 32 -8.07 34.26 -7.09
CA LEU A 32 -7.44 33.59 -8.24
C LEU A 32 -8.16 33.88 -9.56
N THR A 33 -9.47 34.17 -9.53
CA THR A 33 -10.17 34.58 -10.75
C THR A 33 -9.71 35.93 -11.31
N GLN A 34 -9.03 36.75 -10.50
CA GLN A 34 -8.61 38.12 -10.83
C GLN A 34 -9.77 39.03 -11.31
N LYS A 35 -11.03 38.64 -11.05
CA LYS A 35 -12.21 39.42 -11.42
C LYS A 35 -12.46 40.53 -10.40
N THR A 36 -12.86 41.70 -10.89
CA THR A 36 -13.27 42.85 -10.08
C THR A 36 -14.79 42.90 -9.86
N SER A 37 -15.46 41.74 -9.85
CA SER A 37 -16.93 41.70 -9.76
C SER A 37 -17.41 42.14 -8.38
N ASN A 38 -18.38 43.06 -8.34
CA ASN A 38 -19.07 43.45 -7.11
C ASN A 38 -20.16 42.44 -6.68
N GLU A 39 -20.32 41.34 -7.41
CA GLU A 39 -21.32 40.33 -7.11
C GLU A 39 -20.93 39.49 -5.88
N ILE A 40 -21.78 39.50 -4.85
CA ILE A 40 -21.59 38.70 -3.64
C ILE A 40 -22.13 37.30 -3.91
N LYS A 41 -21.23 36.37 -4.20
CA LYS A 41 -21.56 34.96 -4.46
C LYS A 41 -20.43 34.04 -4.00
N PRO A 42 -20.69 32.74 -3.80
CA PRO A 42 -19.71 31.79 -3.33
C PRO A 42 -18.74 31.40 -4.45
N PHE A 43 -17.47 31.18 -4.11
CA PHE A 43 -16.40 30.72 -4.98
C PHE A 43 -15.75 29.49 -4.32
N ALA A 44 -15.91 28.34 -4.96
CA ALA A 44 -15.70 27.05 -4.32
C ALA A 44 -14.46 26.33 -4.82
N GLU A 45 -14.36 26.14 -6.14
CA GLU A 45 -13.25 25.43 -6.79
C GLU A 45 -12.70 26.30 -7.92
N PHE A 46 -11.38 26.36 -8.09
CA PHE A 46 -10.71 26.95 -9.25
C PHE A 46 -10.03 25.84 -10.05
N TRP A 47 -10.57 25.50 -11.22
CA TRP A 47 -10.13 24.36 -12.03
C TRP A 47 -9.05 24.76 -13.01
N MET A 48 -8.02 23.92 -13.08
CA MET A 48 -6.93 24.03 -14.03
C MET A 48 -6.68 22.67 -14.67
N GLY A 49 -6.81 22.60 -15.99
CA GLY A 49 -6.61 21.36 -16.74
C GLY A 49 -7.50 21.32 -17.98
N SER A 50 -7.75 20.11 -18.46
CA SER A 50 -8.52 19.86 -19.68
C SER A 50 -9.83 19.12 -19.43
N HIS A 51 -10.29 19.07 -18.18
CA HIS A 51 -11.52 18.34 -17.82
C HIS A 51 -12.72 18.80 -18.66
N PRO A 52 -13.49 17.89 -19.30
CA PRO A 52 -14.54 18.27 -20.26
C PRO A 52 -15.61 19.22 -19.72
N SER A 53 -15.98 19.06 -18.45
CA SER A 53 -17.01 19.86 -17.79
C SER A 53 -16.62 21.33 -17.59
N LEU A 54 -15.34 21.63 -17.38
CA LEU A 54 -14.86 23.00 -17.17
C LEU A 54 -13.36 23.13 -17.52
N PRO A 55 -12.99 23.05 -18.81
CA PRO A 55 -11.59 23.07 -19.22
C PRO A 55 -11.01 24.48 -19.07
N SER A 56 -9.71 24.59 -18.78
CA SER A 56 -8.99 25.86 -18.86
C SER A 56 -9.06 26.45 -20.27
N LEU A 57 -8.85 27.76 -20.36
CA LEU A 57 -8.75 28.47 -21.64
C LEU A 57 -7.32 28.94 -21.88
N TYR A 58 -6.84 28.87 -23.12
CA TYR A 58 -5.64 29.59 -23.54
C TYR A 58 -5.93 31.11 -23.64
N GLU A 59 -4.89 31.94 -23.79
CA GLU A 59 -5.05 33.40 -23.97
C GLU A 59 -5.93 33.79 -25.17
N ASN A 60 -5.95 32.98 -26.22
CA ASN A 60 -6.81 33.22 -27.39
C ASN A 60 -8.28 32.85 -27.14
N GLY A 61 -8.63 32.36 -25.95
CA GLY A 61 -9.98 31.95 -25.57
C GLY A 61 -10.35 30.52 -25.99
N GLU A 62 -9.46 29.79 -26.66
CA GLU A 62 -9.69 28.38 -27.02
C GLU A 62 -9.56 27.48 -25.77
N LYS A 63 -10.35 26.41 -25.75
CA LYS A 63 -10.30 25.40 -24.68
C LYS A 63 -9.00 24.61 -24.76
N VAL A 64 -8.38 24.34 -23.61
CA VAL A 64 -7.27 23.39 -23.51
C VAL A 64 -7.80 22.01 -23.88
N ASN A 65 -7.22 21.43 -24.95
CA ASN A 65 -7.57 20.11 -25.46
C ASN A 65 -6.35 19.19 -25.41
N LEU A 66 -5.81 19.00 -24.21
CA LEU A 66 -4.73 18.07 -23.92
C LEU A 66 -5.30 16.91 -23.12
N ASP A 67 -4.78 15.72 -23.34
CA ASP A 67 -5.13 14.55 -22.54
C ASP A 67 -4.23 14.53 -21.29
N LEU A 68 -4.63 15.30 -20.27
CA LEU A 68 -3.95 15.32 -18.98
C LEU A 68 -4.64 14.27 -18.09
N PRO A 69 -3.90 13.34 -17.45
CA PRO A 69 -4.51 12.25 -16.67
C PRO A 69 -5.13 12.72 -15.33
N TYR A 70 -5.06 14.02 -15.04
CA TYR A 70 -5.42 14.64 -13.79
C TYR A 70 -6.29 15.88 -13.96
N LEU A 71 -6.92 16.29 -12.87
CA LEU A 71 -7.54 17.60 -12.70
C LEU A 71 -6.95 18.28 -11.46
N PHE A 72 -6.52 19.53 -11.62
CA PHE A 72 -6.02 20.34 -10.52
C PHE A 72 -7.02 21.40 -10.11
N LYS A 73 -7.09 21.61 -8.80
CA LYS A 73 -7.99 22.58 -8.23
C LYS A 73 -7.36 23.32 -7.06
N VAL A 74 -7.81 24.56 -6.87
CA VAL A 74 -7.76 25.22 -5.56
C VAL A 74 -9.17 25.25 -5.01
N LEU A 75 -9.35 24.85 -3.75
CA LEU A 75 -10.64 24.90 -3.08
C LEU A 75 -10.63 25.97 -1.98
N SER A 76 -11.73 26.70 -1.85
CA SER A 76 -12.00 27.62 -0.74
C SER A 76 -13.26 27.16 -0.02
N VAL A 77 -13.08 26.29 0.97
CA VAL A 77 -14.17 25.60 1.69
C VAL A 77 -14.66 26.46 2.86
N ASP A 78 -15.92 26.88 2.80
CA ASP A 78 -16.59 27.60 3.91
C ASP A 78 -17.51 26.67 4.70
N GLN A 79 -18.14 25.72 4.00
CA GLN A 79 -19.10 24.77 4.54
C GLN A 79 -18.64 23.33 4.27
N PRO A 80 -18.98 22.38 5.16
CA PRO A 80 -18.59 20.99 4.95
C PRO A 80 -19.11 20.44 3.62
N LEU A 81 -18.22 19.81 2.87
CA LEU A 81 -18.58 19.03 1.70
C LEU A 81 -19.28 17.74 2.14
N SER A 82 -19.94 17.08 1.17
CA SER A 82 -20.50 15.76 1.42
C SER A 82 -19.42 14.80 1.94
N ILE A 83 -19.80 13.88 2.83
CA ILE A 83 -18.97 12.73 3.20
C ILE A 83 -18.96 11.76 2.02
N GLN A 84 -17.78 11.38 1.55
CA GLN A 84 -17.59 10.71 0.26
C GLN A 84 -16.68 9.49 0.38
N ILE A 85 -16.86 8.58 -0.57
CA ILE A 85 -16.00 7.42 -0.82
C ILE A 85 -15.89 7.26 -2.34
N HIS A 86 -14.71 6.89 -2.82
CA HIS A 86 -14.46 6.62 -4.24
C HIS A 86 -14.23 5.13 -4.48
N PRO A 87 -14.78 4.55 -5.56
CA PRO A 87 -14.49 3.17 -5.94
C PRO A 87 -13.05 3.03 -6.45
N ASN A 88 -12.49 1.83 -6.34
CA ASN A 88 -11.27 1.48 -7.07
C ASN A 88 -11.58 1.30 -8.58
N LYS A 89 -10.54 1.12 -9.40
CA LYS A 89 -10.68 1.10 -10.86
C LYS A 89 -11.57 -0.04 -11.37
N GLU A 90 -11.50 -1.21 -10.76
CA GLU A 90 -12.35 -2.35 -11.16
C GLU A 90 -13.80 -2.16 -10.71
N GLN A 91 -14.02 -1.63 -9.50
CA GLN A 91 -15.34 -1.28 -9.00
C GLN A 91 -15.98 -0.18 -9.86
N ALA A 92 -15.22 0.84 -10.26
CA ALA A 92 -15.70 1.94 -11.11
C ALA A 92 -16.23 1.44 -12.46
N LYS A 93 -15.52 0.52 -13.12
CA LYS A 93 -15.99 -0.12 -14.37
C LYS A 93 -17.34 -0.82 -14.20
N VAL A 94 -17.50 -1.58 -13.10
CA VAL A 94 -18.76 -2.28 -12.81
C VAL A 94 -19.89 -1.29 -12.52
N LEU A 95 -19.61 -0.25 -11.73
CA LEU A 95 -20.59 0.77 -11.37
C LEU A 95 -21.02 1.60 -12.58
N HIS A 96 -20.09 1.97 -13.46
CA HIS A 96 -20.40 2.67 -14.70
C HIS A 96 -21.28 1.81 -15.61
N ALA A 97 -20.94 0.53 -15.79
CA ALA A 97 -21.71 -0.38 -16.62
C ALA A 97 -23.14 -0.64 -16.08
N THR A 98 -23.31 -0.68 -14.76
CA THR A 98 -24.59 -1.05 -14.12
C THR A 98 -25.47 0.15 -13.75
N LYS A 99 -24.86 1.29 -13.39
CA LYS A 99 -25.53 2.51 -12.91
C LYS A 99 -24.92 3.77 -13.56
N PRO A 100 -24.87 3.89 -14.89
CA PRO A 100 -24.15 4.96 -15.60
C PRO A 100 -24.66 6.38 -15.29
N ASN A 101 -25.93 6.52 -14.89
CA ASN A 101 -26.50 7.83 -14.50
C ASN A 101 -25.98 8.33 -13.14
N LEU A 102 -25.51 7.42 -12.27
CA LEU A 102 -24.96 7.74 -10.95
C LEU A 102 -23.42 7.76 -10.97
N TYR A 103 -22.82 6.90 -11.81
CA TYR A 103 -21.37 6.74 -11.98
C TYR A 103 -21.02 6.99 -13.45
N PRO A 104 -20.69 8.24 -13.82
CA PRO A 104 -20.64 8.68 -15.22
C PRO A 104 -19.40 8.20 -15.98
N ASP A 105 -18.40 7.63 -15.30
CA ASP A 105 -17.14 7.17 -15.90
C ASP A 105 -16.67 5.85 -15.25
N ASP A 106 -15.76 5.15 -15.92
CA ASP A 106 -15.21 3.85 -15.49
C ASP A 106 -13.88 3.96 -14.74
N ASN A 107 -13.48 5.18 -14.35
CA ASN A 107 -12.19 5.45 -13.75
C ASN A 107 -12.26 5.52 -12.22
N HIS A 108 -11.14 5.26 -11.57
CA HIS A 108 -10.99 5.54 -10.14
C HIS A 108 -10.72 7.03 -9.87
N LYS A 109 -10.83 7.42 -8.61
CA LYS A 109 -10.64 8.81 -8.18
C LYS A 109 -9.73 8.91 -6.96
N PRO A 110 -8.44 8.56 -7.06
CA PRO A 110 -7.48 8.96 -6.05
C PRO A 110 -7.36 10.49 -6.00
N GLU A 111 -7.25 11.03 -4.80
CA GLU A 111 -7.11 12.47 -4.58
C GLU A 111 -5.97 12.75 -3.59
N MET A 112 -5.37 13.93 -3.69
CA MET A 112 -4.44 14.47 -2.69
C MET A 112 -4.84 15.90 -2.37
N ALA A 113 -4.94 16.20 -1.09
CA ALA A 113 -5.21 17.54 -0.58
C ALA A 113 -3.96 18.10 0.12
N ILE A 114 -3.47 19.26 -0.32
CA ILE A 114 -2.38 20.01 0.31
C ILE A 114 -2.97 21.28 0.93
N ALA A 115 -2.79 21.47 2.22
CA ALA A 115 -3.28 22.63 2.95
C ALA A 115 -2.56 23.92 2.53
N LEU A 116 -3.32 24.96 2.18
CA LEU A 116 -2.82 26.32 1.95
C LEU A 116 -3.03 27.24 3.15
N THR A 117 -4.08 26.98 3.91
CA THR A 117 -4.33 27.53 5.24
C THR A 117 -4.47 26.39 6.23
N ASN A 118 -4.71 26.66 7.52
CA ASN A 118 -5.26 25.63 8.40
C ASN A 118 -6.52 25.05 7.73
N PHE A 119 -6.53 23.74 7.56
CA PHE A 119 -7.58 23.04 6.82
C PHE A 119 -8.14 21.88 7.64
N GLU A 120 -9.46 21.88 7.81
CA GLU A 120 -10.18 20.88 8.57
C GLU A 120 -10.76 19.82 7.65
N ALA A 121 -10.53 18.55 7.96
CA ALA A 121 -11.06 17.41 7.22
C ALA A 121 -11.43 16.23 8.13
N LEU A 122 -12.36 15.40 7.68
CA LEU A 122 -12.58 14.07 8.21
C LEU A 122 -11.93 13.07 7.27
N VAL A 123 -11.09 12.16 7.77
CA VAL A 123 -10.39 11.17 6.93
C VAL A 123 -10.30 9.82 7.65
N GLY A 124 -10.89 8.79 7.05
CA GLY A 124 -10.89 7.41 7.57
C GLY A 124 -11.58 7.28 8.94
N PHE A 125 -11.66 6.03 9.43
CA PHE A 125 -12.16 5.77 10.77
C PHE A 125 -11.04 5.92 11.81
N THR A 126 -11.39 6.49 12.96
CA THR A 126 -10.47 6.58 14.09
C THR A 126 -10.32 5.23 14.79
N ASP A 127 -9.40 5.13 15.76
CA ASP A 127 -9.15 3.87 16.44
C ASP A 127 -10.40 3.39 17.21
N GLN A 128 -10.51 2.07 17.35
CA GLN A 128 -11.68 1.43 17.95
C GLN A 128 -12.00 1.97 19.35
N GLN A 129 -10.97 2.24 20.18
CA GLN A 129 -11.20 2.75 21.54
C GLN A 129 -11.76 4.16 21.52
N THR A 130 -11.28 5.03 20.65
CA THR A 130 -11.83 6.37 20.47
C THR A 130 -13.28 6.33 20.00
N ILE A 131 -13.63 5.43 19.07
CA ILE A 131 -15.04 5.23 18.64
C ILE A 131 -15.91 4.80 19.83
N ILE A 132 -15.44 3.84 20.64
CA ILE A 132 -16.15 3.37 21.84
C ILE A 132 -16.39 4.54 22.80
N GLN A 133 -15.34 5.29 23.13
CA GLN A 133 -15.44 6.44 24.05
C GLN A 133 -16.41 7.52 23.55
N ASN A 134 -16.42 7.78 22.24
CA ASN A 134 -17.30 8.78 21.63
C ASN A 134 -18.78 8.34 21.69
N ILE A 135 -19.07 7.08 21.39
CA ILE A 135 -20.44 6.55 21.35
C ILE A 135 -20.98 6.27 22.76
N GLU A 136 -20.17 5.79 23.70
CA GLU A 136 -20.63 5.51 25.08
C GLU A 136 -21.01 6.77 25.85
N ARG A 137 -20.41 7.92 25.51
CA ARG A 137 -20.86 9.24 26.00
C ARG A 137 -22.27 9.61 25.51
N ASN A 138 -22.80 8.86 24.53
CA ASN A 138 -24.05 9.15 23.83
C ASN A 138 -24.92 7.89 23.72
N PRO A 139 -25.46 7.39 24.84
CA PRO A 139 -26.13 6.09 24.90
C PRO A 139 -27.38 5.98 24.00
N CYS A 140 -28.00 7.11 23.62
CA CYS A 140 -29.10 7.11 22.65
C CYS A 140 -28.67 6.60 21.27
N VAL A 141 -27.40 6.79 20.88
CA VAL A 141 -26.84 6.27 19.64
C VAL A 141 -26.73 4.73 19.72
N ILE A 142 -26.31 4.19 20.86
CA ILE A 142 -26.25 2.73 21.11
C ILE A 142 -27.65 2.11 20.95
N GLN A 143 -28.70 2.74 21.46
CA GLN A 143 -30.08 2.25 21.31
C GLN A 143 -30.50 2.15 19.83
N LYS A 144 -30.05 3.09 18.99
CA LYS A 144 -30.36 3.10 17.55
C LYS A 144 -29.51 2.12 16.75
N ILE A 145 -28.26 1.90 17.15
CA ILE A 145 -27.38 0.87 16.59
C ILE A 145 -27.90 -0.53 16.96
N GLY A 146 -28.34 -0.70 18.21
CA GLY A 146 -28.73 -1.95 18.85
C GLY A 146 -27.64 -2.44 19.80
N GLU A 147 -28.01 -2.66 21.07
CA GLU A 147 -27.07 -3.02 22.16
C GLU A 147 -26.26 -4.29 21.84
N ASN A 148 -26.87 -5.29 21.20
CA ASN A 148 -26.17 -6.51 20.82
C ASN A 148 -25.04 -6.25 19.81
N LEU A 149 -25.31 -5.46 18.77
CA LEU A 149 -24.31 -5.14 17.75
C LEU A 149 -23.19 -4.26 18.34
N TRP A 150 -23.57 -3.32 19.21
CA TRP A 150 -22.62 -2.48 19.93
C TRP A 150 -21.70 -3.29 20.85
N ASN A 151 -22.25 -4.18 21.68
CA ASN A 151 -21.48 -5.03 22.58
C ASN A 151 -20.54 -5.96 21.81
N GLN A 152 -20.96 -6.46 20.64
CA GLN A 152 -20.08 -7.20 19.74
C GLN A 152 -18.92 -6.33 19.22
N PHE A 153 -19.18 -5.09 18.82
CA PHE A 153 -18.14 -4.17 18.38
C PHE A 153 -17.11 -3.88 19.48
N VAL A 154 -17.56 -3.70 20.73
CA VAL A 154 -16.69 -3.38 21.88
C VAL A 154 -15.67 -4.50 22.13
N VAL A 155 -16.05 -5.76 21.97
CA VAL A 155 -15.18 -6.91 22.25
C VAL A 155 -14.48 -7.50 21.02
N ALA A 156 -14.91 -7.11 19.81
CA ALA A 156 -14.35 -7.61 18.56
C ALA A 156 -12.90 -7.14 18.34
N GLN A 157 -12.13 -7.93 17.60
CA GLN A 157 -10.75 -7.64 17.26
C GLN A 157 -10.51 -7.69 15.75
N ASN A 158 -9.54 -6.90 15.27
CA ASN A 158 -9.04 -6.93 13.89
C ASN A 158 -10.18 -6.88 12.86
N GLN A 159 -10.19 -7.82 11.91
CA GLN A 159 -11.17 -7.87 10.81
C GLN A 159 -12.63 -7.92 11.31
N GLN A 160 -12.91 -8.66 12.39
CA GLN A 160 -14.26 -8.75 12.94
C GLN A 160 -14.78 -7.37 13.37
N ALA A 161 -13.92 -6.55 13.99
CA ALA A 161 -14.31 -5.21 14.41
C ALA A 161 -14.60 -4.31 13.20
N GLN A 162 -13.84 -4.45 12.11
CA GLN A 162 -14.08 -3.73 10.86
C GLN A 162 -15.41 -4.15 10.20
N ASP A 163 -15.70 -5.44 10.17
CA ASP A 163 -16.95 -5.98 9.60
C ASP A 163 -18.18 -5.52 10.40
N ILE A 164 -18.05 -5.43 11.73
CA ILE A 164 -19.11 -4.90 12.59
C ILE A 164 -19.23 -3.38 12.44
N LEU A 165 -18.12 -2.64 12.35
CA LEU A 165 -18.15 -1.19 12.10
C LEU A 165 -18.90 -0.88 10.80
N LYS A 166 -18.69 -1.68 9.76
CA LYS A 166 -19.40 -1.59 8.49
C LYS A 166 -20.92 -1.74 8.66
N GLN A 167 -21.36 -2.66 9.52
CA GLN A 167 -22.77 -2.83 9.87
C GLN A 167 -23.31 -1.64 10.67
N ILE A 168 -22.51 -1.10 11.61
CA ILE A 168 -22.86 0.11 12.37
C ILE A 168 -23.07 1.29 11.41
N VAL A 169 -22.13 1.53 10.49
CA VAL A 169 -22.22 2.61 9.50
C VAL A 169 -23.48 2.46 8.64
N ALA A 170 -23.75 1.25 8.14
CA ALA A 170 -24.98 0.97 7.40
C ALA A 170 -26.24 1.24 8.23
N LYS A 171 -26.23 0.90 9.53
CA LYS A 171 -27.34 1.14 10.44
C LYS A 171 -27.59 2.64 10.67
N LEU A 172 -26.52 3.42 10.87
CA LEU A 172 -26.62 4.88 11.02
C LEU A 172 -27.20 5.52 9.75
N LEU A 173 -26.73 5.11 8.57
CA LEU A 173 -27.24 5.60 7.29
C LEU A 173 -28.71 5.22 7.01
N SER A 174 -29.23 4.19 7.67
CA SER A 174 -30.63 3.78 7.56
C SER A 174 -31.59 4.53 8.50
N LEU A 175 -31.07 5.40 9.37
CA LEU A 175 -31.90 6.18 10.29
C LEU A 175 -32.78 7.18 9.53
N THR A 176 -34.01 7.33 10.01
CA THR A 176 -34.93 8.34 9.50
C THR A 176 -34.51 9.74 9.96
N GLN A 177 -34.97 10.78 9.25
CA GLN A 177 -34.66 12.17 9.58
C GLN A 177 -35.12 12.55 11.01
N ASP A 178 -36.28 12.05 11.46
CA ASP A 178 -36.78 12.28 12.81
C ASP A 178 -35.91 11.61 13.88
N GLU A 179 -35.36 10.42 13.60
CA GLU A 179 -34.44 9.75 14.50
C GLU A 179 -33.11 10.47 14.59
N VAL A 180 -32.55 10.91 13.46
CA VAL A 180 -31.32 11.73 13.43
C VAL A 180 -31.56 13.02 14.20
N LYS A 181 -32.69 13.70 13.96
CA LYS A 181 -33.09 14.90 14.71
C LYS A 181 -33.14 14.66 16.21
N TYR A 182 -33.83 13.61 16.64
CA TYR A 182 -33.92 13.24 18.06
C TYR A 182 -32.52 12.99 18.65
N LEU A 183 -31.65 12.27 17.94
CA LEU A 183 -30.29 12.02 18.41
C LEU A 183 -29.49 13.31 18.57
N LEU A 184 -29.55 14.22 17.59
CA LEU A 184 -28.78 15.46 17.59
C LEU A 184 -29.31 16.50 18.58
N ASP A 185 -30.63 16.58 18.79
CA ASP A 185 -31.24 17.48 19.79
C ASP A 185 -30.93 17.05 21.24
N ASN A 186 -30.66 15.76 21.50
CA ASN A 186 -30.40 15.21 22.84
C ASN A 186 -28.92 14.90 23.11
N TYR A 187 -28.02 15.36 22.24
CA TYR A 187 -26.61 15.00 22.26
C TYR A 187 -25.79 15.89 23.19
N GLN A 188 -24.82 15.32 23.92
CA GLN A 188 -23.79 16.08 24.64
C GLN A 188 -22.50 16.05 23.83
N TRP A 189 -22.27 17.06 22.99
CA TRP A 189 -21.06 17.12 22.18
C TRP A 189 -19.82 17.19 23.06
N PRO A 190 -18.80 16.31 22.86
CA PRO A 190 -17.52 16.48 23.52
C PRO A 190 -17.04 17.91 23.26
N ILE A 191 -16.63 18.62 24.30
CA ILE A 191 -16.22 20.04 24.24
C ILE A 191 -15.03 20.28 23.27
N LYS A 192 -14.34 19.22 22.82
CA LYS A 192 -13.31 19.25 21.76
C LYS A 192 -13.83 19.03 20.33
N CYS A 193 -15.05 18.51 20.16
CA CYS A 193 -15.78 18.43 18.90
C CYS A 193 -16.80 19.57 18.81
N ASN A 194 -16.38 20.77 19.18
CA ASN A 194 -17.04 22.00 18.78
C ASN A 194 -16.13 22.70 17.77
N PRO A 195 -15.91 22.12 16.56
CA PRO A 195 -15.30 22.93 15.52
C PRO A 195 -16.33 23.96 15.10
N SER A 196 -15.91 24.90 14.29
CA SER A 196 -16.77 25.90 13.68
C SER A 196 -17.76 25.30 12.65
N LEU A 197 -18.30 24.10 12.91
CA LEU A 197 -19.36 23.40 12.18
C LEU A 197 -20.71 24.10 12.46
N ASP A 198 -20.79 25.39 12.17
CA ASP A 198 -22.06 25.92 11.69
C ASP A 198 -22.31 25.19 10.36
N PRO A 199 -23.35 24.34 10.20
CA PRO A 199 -23.64 23.60 8.96
C PRO A 199 -23.74 24.46 7.70
N GLY A 200 -23.77 25.78 7.90
CA GLY A 200 -24.22 26.73 6.93
C GLY A 200 -25.67 26.48 6.58
N SER A 201 -26.17 27.26 5.65
CA SER A 201 -27.57 27.20 5.23
C SER A 201 -27.96 25.94 4.42
N LYS A 202 -27.04 24.97 4.23
CA LYS A 202 -27.17 23.90 3.22
C LYS A 202 -27.17 22.47 3.71
N ILE A 203 -26.48 22.19 4.81
CA ILE A 203 -26.64 20.90 5.46
C ILE A 203 -27.94 20.99 6.23
N GLU A 204 -28.84 20.03 6.02
CA GLU A 204 -30.02 19.96 6.87
C GLU A 204 -29.55 19.98 8.32
N LYS A 205 -30.19 20.81 9.14
CA LYS A 205 -29.88 20.96 10.57
C LYS A 205 -29.71 19.59 11.28
N TYR A 206 -30.31 18.54 10.72
CA TYR A 206 -30.31 17.18 11.22
C TYR A 206 -29.85 16.15 10.15
N ASP A 207 -28.66 16.28 9.58
CA ASP A 207 -28.08 15.28 8.66
C ASP A 207 -27.30 14.17 9.40
N VAL A 208 -27.41 12.93 8.91
CA VAL A 208 -26.70 11.75 9.48
C VAL A 208 -25.17 11.90 9.51
N GLY A 209 -24.59 12.75 8.66
CA GLY A 209 -23.17 13.05 8.61
C GLY A 209 -22.59 13.55 9.94
N TYR A 210 -23.41 14.17 10.79
CA TYR A 210 -23.00 14.53 12.15
C TYR A 210 -22.61 13.32 13.00
N LEU A 211 -23.24 12.16 12.78
CA LEU A 211 -22.92 10.93 13.51
C LEU A 211 -21.57 10.34 13.08
N PHE A 212 -21.07 10.69 11.88
CA PHE A 212 -19.74 10.26 11.43
C PHE A 212 -18.60 10.99 12.16
N LEU A 213 -18.86 12.15 12.78
CA LEU A 213 -17.90 12.82 13.65
C LEU A 213 -17.50 11.96 14.86
N LEU A 214 -18.31 10.96 15.20
CA LEU A 214 -18.03 10.03 16.30
C LEU A 214 -17.10 8.90 15.86
N LEU A 215 -17.03 8.65 14.56
CA LEU A 215 -16.39 7.50 13.95
C LEU A 215 -15.07 7.84 13.26
N MET A 216 -14.91 9.07 12.77
CA MET A 216 -13.84 9.44 11.85
C MET A 216 -12.73 10.26 12.51
N ASN A 217 -11.52 10.22 11.94
CA ASN A 217 -10.46 11.12 12.37
C ASN A 217 -10.76 12.55 11.91
N HIS A 218 -10.84 13.48 12.86
CA HIS A 218 -10.88 14.92 12.58
C HIS A 218 -9.46 15.46 12.52
N LEU A 219 -9.02 15.82 11.32
CA LEU A 219 -7.70 16.35 11.05
C LEU A 219 -7.75 17.88 10.92
N ILE A 220 -6.72 18.54 11.45
CA ILE A 220 -6.42 19.94 11.19
C ILE A 220 -5.05 20.00 10.53
N LEU A 221 -5.04 20.00 9.19
CA LEU A 221 -3.82 20.11 8.40
C LEU A 221 -3.29 21.54 8.49
N GLN A 222 -2.01 21.69 8.85
CA GLN A 222 -1.30 22.96 8.78
C GLN A 222 -0.87 23.25 7.33
N PRO A 223 -0.66 24.52 6.94
CA PRO A 223 -0.17 24.87 5.61
C PRO A 223 1.05 24.03 5.19
N GLY A 224 0.99 23.45 3.99
CA GLY A 224 2.01 22.55 3.45
C GLY A 224 1.89 21.08 3.88
N GLN A 225 1.04 20.74 4.86
CA GLN A 225 0.71 19.33 5.12
C GLN A 225 -0.26 18.80 4.08
N ALA A 226 -0.15 17.51 3.78
CA ALA A 226 -0.96 16.87 2.77
C ALA A 226 -1.43 15.48 3.17
N VAL A 227 -2.56 15.06 2.61
CA VAL A 227 -3.18 13.75 2.82
C VAL A 227 -3.63 13.17 1.48
N VAL A 228 -3.51 11.84 1.34
CA VAL A 228 -4.01 11.11 0.18
C VAL A 228 -5.34 10.45 0.52
N LEU A 229 -6.29 10.56 -0.38
CA LEU A 229 -7.61 9.95 -0.28
C LEU A 229 -7.67 8.78 -1.25
N GLU A 230 -7.53 7.58 -0.70
CA GLU A 230 -7.50 6.34 -1.48
C GLU A 230 -8.91 5.82 -1.77
N ALA A 231 -9.02 4.91 -2.73
CA ALA A 231 -10.26 4.19 -3.00
C ALA A 231 -10.76 3.45 -1.73
N GLY A 232 -12.07 3.52 -1.48
CA GLY A 232 -12.70 2.92 -0.30
C GLY A 232 -12.53 3.70 1.00
N LEU A 233 -11.66 4.72 1.04
CA LEU A 233 -11.45 5.57 2.21
C LEU A 233 -12.55 6.63 2.32
N ILE A 234 -13.28 6.62 3.43
CA ILE A 234 -14.31 7.62 3.72
C ILE A 234 -13.69 8.95 4.16
N HIS A 235 -14.14 10.07 3.61
CA HIS A 235 -13.58 11.39 3.93
C HIS A 235 -14.56 12.55 3.66
N ALA A 236 -14.27 13.73 4.22
CA ALA A 236 -14.99 14.97 3.94
C ALA A 236 -14.12 16.19 4.24
N TYR A 237 -14.15 17.20 3.38
CA TYR A 237 -13.53 18.50 3.67
C TYR A 237 -14.49 19.39 4.43
N LEU A 238 -14.01 20.02 5.51
CA LEU A 238 -14.85 20.79 6.42
C LEU A 238 -14.67 22.30 6.23
N LYS A 239 -13.42 22.79 6.21
CA LYS A 239 -13.14 24.23 6.18
C LYS A 239 -11.69 24.56 5.81
N GLY A 240 -11.49 25.67 5.10
CA GLY A 240 -10.18 26.23 4.78
C GLY A 240 -9.84 26.19 3.29
N ASN A 241 -8.60 26.55 2.94
CA ASN A 241 -8.12 26.53 1.57
C ASN A 241 -7.13 25.37 1.35
N ILE A 242 -7.30 24.64 0.25
CA ILE A 242 -6.38 23.58 -0.18
C ILE A 242 -6.09 23.67 -1.67
N ILE A 243 -4.96 23.07 -2.03
CA ILE A 243 -4.76 22.50 -3.36
C ILE A 243 -5.29 21.07 -3.35
N GLU A 244 -6.05 20.73 -4.39
CA GLU A 244 -6.49 19.37 -4.67
C GLU A 244 -5.95 18.91 -6.02
N THR A 245 -5.39 17.70 -6.05
CA THR A 245 -5.05 16.99 -7.28
C THR A 245 -5.78 15.66 -7.29
N MET A 246 -6.40 15.32 -8.41
CA MET A 246 -7.18 14.08 -8.54
C MET A 246 -7.04 13.48 -9.94
N ALA A 247 -7.22 12.17 -10.05
CA ALA A 247 -7.44 11.54 -11.35
C ALA A 247 -8.76 12.04 -11.96
N ASN A 248 -8.87 12.03 -13.29
CA ASN A 248 -10.11 12.41 -13.97
C ASN A 248 -11.22 11.38 -13.73
N SER A 249 -12.10 11.67 -12.76
CA SER A 249 -13.31 10.90 -12.48
C SER A 249 -14.31 11.76 -11.70
N ASP A 250 -15.60 11.55 -11.97
CA ASP A 250 -16.73 12.14 -11.26
C ASP A 250 -17.47 11.10 -10.38
N ASN A 251 -16.89 9.91 -10.20
CA ASN A 251 -17.45 8.84 -9.35
C ASN A 251 -17.38 9.17 -7.86
N VAL A 252 -18.55 9.35 -7.25
CA VAL A 252 -18.68 9.73 -5.83
C VAL A 252 -19.84 8.99 -5.16
N VAL A 253 -19.54 8.19 -4.13
CA VAL A 253 -20.55 7.61 -3.23
C VAL A 253 -20.68 8.49 -2.00
N ARG A 254 -21.88 9.03 -1.74
CA ARG A 254 -22.12 9.98 -0.64
C ARG A 254 -22.77 9.32 0.58
N CYS A 255 -22.30 9.69 1.77
CA CYS A 255 -22.77 9.15 3.05
C CYS A 255 -23.47 10.19 3.94
N GLY A 256 -23.10 11.47 3.83
CA GLY A 256 -23.60 12.51 4.74
C GLY A 256 -23.26 13.90 4.23
N PHE A 257 -23.74 14.93 4.93
CA PHE A 257 -23.59 16.33 4.57
C PHE A 257 -24.00 16.61 3.12
N THR A 258 -25.12 16.01 2.72
CA THR A 258 -25.62 16.16 1.35
C THR A 258 -27.13 15.99 1.26
N PRO A 259 -27.82 16.82 0.47
CA PRO A 259 -29.22 16.59 0.10
C PRO A 259 -29.34 15.61 -1.09
N LYS A 260 -28.22 15.21 -1.71
CA LYS A 260 -28.22 14.27 -2.83
C LYS A 260 -28.49 12.84 -2.34
N GLN A 261 -28.96 11.98 -3.23
CA GLN A 261 -29.20 10.57 -2.95
C GLN A 261 -27.91 9.87 -2.46
N LYS A 262 -28.08 9.00 -1.46
CA LYS A 262 -27.02 8.22 -0.81
C LYS A 262 -27.18 6.75 -1.25
N ASP A 263 -26.22 6.21 -1.99
CA ASP A 263 -26.23 4.81 -2.44
C ASP A 263 -25.60 3.92 -1.36
N VAL A 264 -26.42 3.58 -0.36
CA VAL A 264 -25.98 2.83 0.82
C VAL A 264 -25.50 1.42 0.46
N GLU A 265 -26.06 0.79 -0.57
CA GLU A 265 -25.65 -0.56 -0.98
C GLU A 265 -24.26 -0.53 -1.62
N THR A 266 -24.01 0.39 -2.57
CA THR A 266 -22.66 0.52 -3.14
C THR A 266 -21.65 0.97 -2.09
N MET A 267 -22.04 1.82 -1.13
CA MET A 267 -21.18 2.16 0.01
C MET A 267 -20.74 0.90 0.79
N LYS A 268 -21.66 -0.02 1.10
CA LYS A 268 -21.31 -1.29 1.76
C LYS A 268 -20.37 -2.15 0.91
N GLU A 269 -20.35 -2.02 -0.41
CA GLU A 269 -19.42 -2.82 -1.22
C GLU A 269 -18.01 -2.25 -1.18
N ILE A 270 -17.88 -0.93 -1.26
CA ILE A 270 -16.57 -0.27 -1.46
C ILE A 270 -15.92 0.25 -0.17
N LEU A 271 -16.68 0.45 0.90
CA LEU A 271 -16.16 1.03 2.15
C LEU A 271 -15.12 0.11 2.80
N ILE A 272 -13.95 0.68 3.09
CA ILE A 272 -12.90 0.08 3.90
C ILE A 272 -13.02 0.61 5.34
N CYS A 273 -13.10 -0.31 6.30
CA CYS A 273 -13.34 0.00 7.71
C CYS A 273 -12.08 -0.11 8.57
N GLU A 274 -10.91 0.18 8.00
CA GLU A 274 -9.66 0.23 8.76
C GLU A 274 -9.69 1.38 9.77
N MET A 275 -9.57 1.02 11.05
CA MET A 275 -9.58 1.95 12.19
C MET A 275 -8.15 2.35 12.55
N LYS A 276 -7.59 3.30 11.79
CA LYS A 276 -6.20 3.75 11.95
C LYS A 276 -6.07 5.25 11.70
N GLN A 277 -4.95 5.82 12.16
CA GLN A 277 -4.62 7.21 11.84
C GLN A 277 -4.34 7.35 10.32
N PRO A 278 -4.80 8.44 9.68
CA PRO A 278 -4.56 8.67 8.27
C PRO A 278 -3.07 8.90 7.99
N ASN A 279 -2.61 8.40 6.84
CA ASN A 279 -1.24 8.62 6.40
C ASN A 279 -1.11 10.03 5.80
N TYR A 280 -0.24 10.84 6.39
CA TYR A 280 0.17 12.12 5.81
C TYR A 280 1.15 11.87 4.67
N VAL A 281 1.07 12.66 3.61
CA VAL A 281 2.14 12.74 2.61
C VAL A 281 3.28 13.50 3.25
N GLN A 282 4.42 12.83 3.39
CA GLN A 282 5.67 13.50 3.76
C GLN A 282 6.32 14.00 2.46
N PRO A 283 6.35 15.31 2.19
CA PRO A 283 7.00 15.81 0.99
C PRO A 283 8.50 15.56 1.06
N ILE A 284 9.12 15.29 -0.08
CA ILE A 284 10.58 15.34 -0.20
C ILE A 284 10.97 16.82 -0.24
N ILE A 285 11.80 17.26 0.70
CA ILE A 285 12.15 18.67 0.86
C ILE A 285 13.60 18.87 0.43
N GLU A 286 13.79 19.78 -0.51
CA GLU A 286 15.08 20.37 -0.84
C GLU A 286 15.05 21.84 -0.40
N GLU A 287 15.86 22.18 0.60
CA GLU A 287 15.89 23.53 1.15
C GLU A 287 17.29 24.14 1.09
N SER A 288 17.34 25.43 0.75
CA SER A 288 18.54 26.24 0.76
C SER A 288 18.24 27.61 1.39
N ASN A 289 19.29 28.44 1.50
CA ASN A 289 19.12 29.84 1.91
C ASN A 289 18.27 30.64 0.93
N GLU A 290 18.10 30.17 -0.31
CA GLU A 290 17.51 30.90 -1.44
C GLU A 290 16.14 30.36 -1.83
N TYR A 291 15.87 29.08 -1.62
CA TYR A 291 14.58 28.46 -1.96
C TYR A 291 14.21 27.31 -1.03
N SER A 292 12.93 26.96 -1.05
CA SER A 292 12.41 25.69 -0.54
C SER A 292 11.63 25.02 -1.67
N PHE A 293 11.96 23.77 -1.97
CA PHE A 293 11.28 22.96 -2.96
C PHE A 293 10.74 21.70 -2.28
N LYS A 294 9.44 21.47 -2.36
CA LYS A 294 8.75 20.37 -1.69
C LYS A 294 8.04 19.53 -2.73
N GLN A 295 8.36 18.25 -2.82
CA GLN A 295 7.72 17.32 -3.75
C GLN A 295 6.75 16.41 -3.04
N TYR A 296 5.47 16.53 -3.38
CA TYR A 296 4.39 15.69 -2.86
C TYR A 296 4.16 14.53 -3.83
N ILE A 297 4.83 13.41 -3.56
CA ILE A 297 4.77 12.20 -4.38
C ILE A 297 3.79 11.22 -3.76
N THR A 298 2.98 10.58 -4.60
CA THR A 298 2.04 9.52 -4.19
C THR A 298 2.31 8.23 -4.97
N LYS A 299 1.62 7.15 -4.60
CA LYS A 299 1.66 5.88 -5.35
C LYS A 299 0.88 5.93 -6.68
N TYR A 300 0.14 7.00 -6.94
CA TYR A 300 -0.73 7.15 -8.09
C TYR A 300 0.03 7.76 -9.25
N GLN A 301 -0.10 7.15 -10.43
CA GLN A 301 0.62 7.55 -11.64
C GLN A 301 0.03 8.81 -12.29
N GLU A 302 -1.20 9.13 -11.91
CA GLU A 302 -1.99 10.17 -12.53
C GLU A 302 -1.48 11.58 -12.18
N PHE A 303 -0.88 11.80 -11.02
CA PHE A 303 -0.50 13.15 -10.60
C PHE A 303 0.64 13.19 -9.58
N ALA A 304 1.40 14.28 -9.65
CA ALA A 304 2.29 14.76 -8.61
C ALA A 304 2.11 16.29 -8.43
N CYS A 305 2.52 16.79 -7.28
CA CYS A 305 2.49 18.22 -7.00
C CYS A 305 3.78 18.63 -6.32
N ASP A 306 4.42 19.66 -6.84
CA ASP A 306 5.59 20.28 -6.25
C ASP A 306 5.24 21.70 -5.77
N CYS A 307 5.82 22.14 -4.67
CA CYS A 307 5.75 23.51 -4.16
C CYS A 307 7.15 24.14 -4.20
N LEU A 308 7.28 25.24 -4.93
CA LEU A 308 8.51 26.03 -5.02
C LEU A 308 8.31 27.38 -4.33
N GLU A 309 9.11 27.64 -3.31
CA GLU A 309 9.21 28.92 -2.61
C GLU A 309 10.57 29.55 -2.93
N LEU A 310 10.60 30.69 -3.61
CA LEU A 310 11.81 31.47 -3.89
C LEU A 310 11.88 32.67 -2.95
N LYS A 311 13.03 32.88 -2.31
CA LYS A 311 13.29 34.01 -1.41
C LYS A 311 13.88 35.19 -2.20
N PRO A 312 13.72 36.45 -1.73
CA PRO A 312 14.18 37.64 -2.46
C PRO A 312 15.71 37.74 -2.70
N GLN A 313 16.51 36.90 -2.05
CA GLN A 313 17.97 37.00 -2.02
C GLN A 313 18.63 36.47 -3.30
N GLU A 314 17.93 35.64 -4.08
CA GLU A 314 18.35 35.21 -5.40
C GLU A 314 17.40 35.73 -6.48
N LYS A 315 17.95 36.28 -7.56
CA LYS A 315 17.18 36.87 -8.66
C LYS A 315 16.83 35.87 -9.77
N SER A 316 17.27 34.62 -9.73
CA SER A 316 17.01 33.65 -10.80
C SER A 316 17.32 32.21 -10.41
N LYS A 317 16.42 31.26 -10.65
CA LYS A 317 16.69 29.80 -10.51
C LYS A 317 16.20 29.03 -11.74
N ILE A 318 17.03 28.11 -12.24
CA ILE A 318 16.71 27.24 -13.39
C ILE A 318 16.00 25.99 -12.88
N PHE A 319 14.89 25.63 -13.51
CA PHE A 319 14.24 24.33 -13.30
C PHE A 319 13.96 23.67 -14.65
N LYS A 320 14.17 22.36 -14.70
CA LYS A 320 13.73 21.55 -15.83
C LYS A 320 12.41 20.87 -15.53
N ILE A 321 11.39 21.31 -16.26
CA ILE A 321 10.07 20.72 -16.29
C ILE A 321 10.13 19.52 -17.23
N LYS A 322 9.98 18.31 -16.68
CA LYS A 322 10.15 17.03 -17.41
C LYS A 322 8.88 16.50 -18.02
N GLN A 323 7.75 17.05 -17.59
CA GLN A 323 6.44 16.56 -17.96
C GLN A 323 5.56 17.72 -18.40
N ASN A 324 4.38 17.42 -18.91
CA ASN A 324 3.41 18.48 -19.12
C ASN A 324 2.92 18.95 -17.76
N SER A 325 3.29 20.17 -17.41
CA SER A 325 3.02 20.73 -16.09
C SER A 325 2.13 21.95 -16.16
N ILE A 326 1.25 22.07 -15.19
CA ILE A 326 0.52 23.29 -14.91
C ILE A 326 1.23 23.98 -13.76
N LEU A 327 1.57 25.25 -13.93
CA LEU A 327 2.18 26.08 -12.91
C LEU A 327 1.15 27.08 -12.41
N LEU A 328 1.02 27.24 -11.10
CA LEU A 328 0.18 28.25 -10.44
C LEU A 328 1.00 29.09 -9.48
N CYS A 329 0.98 30.41 -9.65
CA CYS A 329 1.53 31.33 -8.67
C CYS A 329 0.51 31.66 -7.57
N ILE A 330 0.83 31.37 -6.31
CA ILE A 330 -0.09 31.57 -5.18
C ILE A 330 0.36 32.66 -4.20
N GLN A 331 1.60 33.12 -4.33
CA GLN A 331 2.12 34.29 -3.61
C GLN A 331 3.26 34.92 -4.38
N GLY A 332 3.36 36.24 -4.34
CA GLY A 332 4.53 36.95 -4.84
C GLY A 332 4.44 37.51 -6.25
N PHE A 333 5.60 37.98 -6.73
CA PHE A 333 5.82 38.56 -8.04
C PHE A 333 7.18 38.08 -8.59
N GLY A 334 7.19 37.68 -9.86
CA GLY A 334 8.38 37.27 -10.57
C GLY A 334 8.17 37.16 -12.07
N LYS A 335 9.07 36.47 -12.74
CA LYS A 335 9.07 36.21 -14.17
C LYS A 335 9.47 34.76 -14.44
N LEU A 336 8.78 34.13 -15.37
CA LEU A 336 9.11 32.86 -15.99
C LEU A 336 9.78 33.13 -17.33
N ILE A 337 11.04 32.74 -17.48
CA ILE A 337 11.86 33.03 -18.66
C ILE A 337 12.25 31.71 -19.32
N ASN A 338 12.11 31.61 -20.64
CA ASN A 338 12.63 30.50 -21.43
C ASN A 338 13.22 31.05 -22.75
N GLU A 339 13.57 30.15 -23.67
CA GLU A 339 14.08 30.52 -25.00
C GLU A 339 13.07 31.29 -25.86
N GLU A 340 11.76 31.13 -25.63
CA GLU A 340 10.71 31.85 -26.38
C GLU A 340 10.48 33.29 -25.87
N GLY A 341 10.87 33.59 -24.62
CA GLY A 341 10.75 34.92 -24.05
C GLY A 341 10.57 34.94 -22.53
N GLN A 342 10.00 36.04 -22.04
CA GLN A 342 9.68 36.24 -20.63
C GLN A 342 8.17 36.35 -20.44
N HIS A 343 7.67 35.72 -19.39
CA HIS A 343 6.29 35.76 -18.95
C HIS A 343 6.26 36.28 -17.51
N GLU A 344 5.34 37.17 -17.17
CA GLU A 344 5.17 37.59 -15.78
C GLU A 344 4.63 36.43 -14.94
N LEU A 345 4.97 36.41 -13.65
CA LEU A 345 4.41 35.52 -12.63
C LEU A 345 3.88 36.36 -11.48
N ASN A 346 2.56 36.47 -11.42
CA ASN A 346 1.80 37.17 -10.40
C ASN A 346 0.80 36.22 -9.78
N PHE A 347 0.34 36.53 -8.56
CA PHE A 347 -0.74 35.82 -7.91
C PHE A 347 -1.89 35.45 -8.87
N GLY A 348 -2.22 34.16 -8.95
CA GLY A 348 -3.27 33.58 -9.79
C GLY A 348 -2.94 33.41 -11.26
N GLN A 349 -1.74 33.78 -11.71
CA GLN A 349 -1.30 33.44 -13.05
C GLN A 349 -0.99 31.95 -13.14
N THR A 350 -1.54 31.32 -14.17
CA THR A 350 -1.39 29.91 -14.46
C THR A 350 -0.73 29.74 -15.83
N TYR A 351 0.22 28.81 -15.93
CA TYR A 351 0.89 28.48 -17.19
C TYR A 351 0.89 26.98 -17.42
N LEU A 352 0.61 26.56 -18.64
CA LEU A 352 0.94 25.24 -19.13
C LEU A 352 2.36 25.28 -19.68
N ILE A 353 3.19 24.35 -19.22
CA ILE A 353 4.55 24.16 -19.66
C ILE A 353 4.63 22.74 -20.21
N ASN A 354 5.01 22.57 -21.47
CA ASN A 354 5.22 21.24 -22.04
C ASN A 354 6.38 20.49 -21.36
N LYS A 355 6.47 19.19 -21.60
CA LYS A 355 7.60 18.38 -21.12
C LYS A 355 8.95 18.79 -21.72
N GLU A 356 10.01 18.49 -20.97
CA GLU A 356 11.42 18.69 -21.32
C GLU A 356 11.82 20.16 -21.57
N ILE A 357 11.22 21.10 -20.83
CA ILE A 357 11.50 22.53 -20.95
C ILE A 357 12.33 23.01 -19.76
N GLU A 358 13.39 23.73 -20.05
CA GLU A 358 14.13 24.50 -19.06
C GLU A 358 13.50 25.89 -18.89
N VAL A 359 13.20 26.25 -17.65
CA VAL A 359 12.62 27.53 -17.29
C VAL A 359 13.42 28.23 -16.21
N HIS A 360 13.49 29.55 -16.31
CA HIS A 360 14.20 30.41 -15.40
C HIS A 360 13.19 31.26 -14.62
N PHE A 361 13.15 31.10 -13.30
CA PHE A 361 12.31 31.91 -12.43
C PHE A 361 13.10 33.07 -11.88
N GLN A 362 12.79 34.29 -12.31
CA GLN A 362 13.35 35.51 -11.74
C GLN A 362 12.37 36.13 -10.75
N VAL A 363 12.83 36.51 -9.57
CA VAL A 363 11.98 37.11 -8.54
C VAL A 363 12.48 38.47 -8.12
N ASP A 364 11.54 39.40 -7.96
CA ASP A 364 11.82 40.72 -7.39
C ASP A 364 11.51 40.74 -5.88
N GLN A 365 10.69 39.79 -5.40
CA GLN A 365 10.29 39.59 -4.00
C GLN A 365 10.26 38.08 -3.67
N SER A 366 9.53 37.66 -2.62
CA SER A 366 9.25 36.24 -2.41
C SER A 366 8.24 35.74 -3.45
N LEU A 367 8.40 34.52 -3.95
CA LEU A 367 7.46 33.87 -4.87
C LEU A 367 7.12 32.47 -4.35
N GLN A 368 5.85 32.09 -4.35
CA GLN A 368 5.42 30.72 -4.07
C GLN A 368 4.60 30.20 -5.24
N LEU A 369 5.05 29.08 -5.79
CA LEU A 369 4.47 28.42 -6.94
C LEU A 369 4.09 26.99 -6.57
N TYR A 370 2.99 26.52 -7.12
CA TYR A 370 2.70 25.11 -7.20
C TYR A 370 2.85 24.65 -8.64
N ILE A 371 3.68 23.63 -8.83
CA ILE A 371 3.95 23.02 -10.13
C ILE A 371 3.32 21.65 -10.06
N PHE A 372 2.42 21.42 -10.99
CA PHE A 372 1.62 20.22 -10.99
C PHE A 372 1.90 19.45 -12.26
N SER A 373 2.04 18.14 -12.17
CA SER A 373 2.35 17.30 -13.33
C SER A 373 1.63 15.97 -13.24
N ASP A 374 1.62 15.22 -14.34
CA ASP A 374 1.46 13.78 -14.26
C ASP A 374 2.62 13.26 -13.42
N SER A 375 2.50 12.09 -12.80
CA SER A 375 3.72 11.45 -12.29
C SER A 375 4.25 10.57 -13.41
N LEU A 376 5.14 11.10 -14.24
CA LEU A 376 6.21 10.32 -14.83
C LEU A 376 6.80 9.54 -13.67
N ASN A 377 6.81 8.22 -13.85
CA ASN A 377 7.68 7.23 -13.24
C ASN A 377 8.49 7.71 -12.02
N LEU A 378 8.55 6.89 -10.98
CA LEU A 378 9.60 6.88 -9.96
C LEU A 378 11.03 6.64 -10.55
N GLY A 379 11.37 7.32 -11.64
CA GLY A 379 12.57 7.19 -12.45
C GLY A 379 12.36 7.91 -13.78
N GLU A 380 12.74 9.20 -13.84
CA GLU A 380 13.48 9.81 -14.96
C GLU A 380 13.62 11.32 -14.73
N ILE A 381 14.73 11.72 -14.11
CA ILE A 381 15.31 13.06 -14.29
C ILE A 381 16.44 12.94 -15.32
N PRO A 382 16.49 13.78 -16.36
CA PRO A 382 17.60 13.78 -17.30
C PRO A 382 18.93 14.09 -16.60
N CYS A 383 19.73 13.05 -16.49
CA CYS A 383 21.15 12.92 -16.23
C CYS A 383 22.08 14.09 -16.61
N ASN A 384 21.70 14.83 -17.65
CA ASN A 384 22.53 15.80 -18.33
C ASN A 384 22.51 17.22 -17.72
N GLN A 385 21.81 17.45 -16.62
CA GLN A 385 21.77 18.77 -15.95
C GLN A 385 22.72 18.94 -14.76
N PHE A 386 23.45 17.91 -14.37
CA PHE A 386 24.41 17.98 -13.27
C PHE A 386 25.83 18.03 -13.85
N ASN A 387 26.60 19.04 -13.45
CA ASN A 387 27.94 19.32 -14.00
C ASN A 387 29.09 18.87 -13.09
N ASP A 388 28.78 18.47 -11.86
CA ASP A 388 29.75 17.87 -10.94
C ASP A 388 29.12 16.80 -10.03
N GLU A 389 30.00 15.98 -9.48
CA GLU A 389 29.68 14.82 -8.65
C GLU A 389 28.94 15.16 -7.36
N GLY A 390 29.19 16.33 -6.77
CA GLY A 390 28.59 16.77 -5.52
C GLY A 390 27.11 17.09 -5.70
N MET A 391 26.77 17.85 -6.75
CA MET A 391 25.38 18.16 -7.10
C MET A 391 24.59 16.92 -7.51
N CYS A 392 25.22 16.01 -8.27
CA CYS A 392 24.64 14.71 -8.63
C CYS A 392 24.19 13.93 -7.39
N ARG A 393 25.07 13.83 -6.38
CA ARG A 393 24.81 13.10 -5.13
C ARG A 393 23.80 13.81 -4.22
N GLN A 394 23.83 15.14 -4.11
CA GLN A 394 22.91 15.91 -3.26
C GLN A 394 21.46 15.91 -3.77
N SER A 395 21.25 15.79 -5.09
CA SER A 395 19.92 15.70 -5.71
C SER A 395 19.35 14.27 -5.76
N GLY A 396 19.99 13.30 -5.09
CA GLY A 396 19.51 11.91 -5.00
C GLY A 396 19.97 10.97 -6.12
N TYR A 397 20.94 11.36 -6.96
CA TYR A 397 21.52 10.52 -8.02
C TYR A 397 22.82 9.88 -7.54
N CYS A 398 22.92 8.56 -7.59
CA CYS A 398 23.99 7.85 -6.88
C CYS A 398 25.31 7.69 -7.66
N GLN A 399 25.40 8.08 -8.95
CA GLN A 399 26.58 7.79 -9.77
C GLN A 399 26.99 8.90 -10.75
N TRP A 400 28.28 9.27 -10.69
CA TRP A 400 28.93 10.28 -11.53
C TRP A 400 30.08 9.67 -12.34
N SER A 401 30.08 9.84 -13.67
CA SER A 401 31.16 9.39 -14.57
C SER A 401 31.45 10.42 -15.68
N GLY A 402 31.49 11.71 -15.32
CA GLY A 402 31.62 12.83 -16.25
C GLY A 402 30.30 13.36 -16.82
N SER A 403 29.20 12.63 -16.56
CA SER A 403 27.80 13.05 -16.63
C SER A 403 27.06 12.27 -15.53
N CYS A 404 25.95 12.79 -15.01
CA CYS A 404 25.25 12.19 -13.87
C CYS A 404 24.26 11.15 -14.39
N TYR A 405 24.23 9.91 -13.90
CA TYR A 405 23.33 8.88 -14.42
C TYR A 405 22.20 8.59 -13.42
N GLY A 406 20.96 8.55 -13.91
CA GLY A 406 19.79 8.14 -13.16
C GLY A 406 19.79 6.63 -13.00
N GLN A 407 19.64 6.16 -11.77
CA GLN A 407 19.06 4.84 -11.53
C GLN A 407 17.71 5.02 -10.87
N TYR A 408 16.74 4.35 -11.47
CA TYR A 408 15.51 3.90 -10.85
C TYR A 408 15.79 3.38 -9.43
N CYS A 409 14.97 3.76 -8.45
CA CYS A 409 14.66 2.81 -7.40
C CYS A 409 14.08 1.60 -8.11
N HIS A 410 14.84 0.51 -8.21
CA HIS A 410 14.30 -0.70 -8.81
C HIS A 410 13.19 -1.24 -7.91
N LEU A 411 11.94 -1.17 -8.41
CA LEU A 411 10.96 -2.21 -8.15
C LEU A 411 11.61 -3.51 -8.62
N ILE A 412 11.72 -4.50 -7.73
CA ILE A 412 12.17 -5.82 -8.15
C ILE A 412 10.95 -6.53 -8.73
N ASP A 413 10.77 -6.33 -10.04
CA ASP A 413 9.87 -7.12 -10.85
C ASP A 413 10.52 -8.47 -11.20
N GLU A 414 9.66 -9.44 -11.46
CA GLU A 414 9.92 -10.79 -12.00
C GLU A 414 10.20 -11.92 -10.99
N VAL A 415 9.11 -12.41 -10.40
CA VAL A 415 8.88 -13.86 -10.40
C VAL A 415 7.78 -14.16 -11.41
N ALA A 416 8.12 -14.80 -12.52
CA ALA A 416 7.17 -15.21 -13.55
C ALA A 416 7.01 -16.74 -13.58
N ALA A 417 5.79 -17.22 -13.82
CA ALA A 417 5.49 -18.62 -14.05
C ALA A 417 5.43 -18.90 -15.56
N CYS A 418 6.43 -19.62 -16.08
CA CYS A 418 6.58 -19.86 -17.52
C CYS A 418 5.82 -21.10 -18.05
N ARG A 419 4.77 -21.55 -17.35
CA ARG A 419 3.99 -22.74 -17.73
C ARG A 419 2.48 -22.56 -17.60
N SER A 420 1.74 -22.99 -18.63
CA SER A 420 0.27 -23.18 -18.63
C SER A 420 0.00 -24.70 -18.70
N ASN A 421 -0.90 -25.21 -17.86
CA ASN A 421 -1.32 -26.63 -17.84
C ASN A 421 -0.15 -27.65 -17.78
N GLY A 422 0.92 -27.32 -17.06
CA GLY A 422 2.07 -28.23 -16.85
C GLY A 422 3.07 -28.30 -18.01
N ALA A 423 2.91 -27.52 -19.08
CA ALA A 423 3.85 -27.47 -20.20
C ALA A 423 4.60 -26.12 -20.29
N MET A 424 5.85 -26.16 -20.77
CA MET A 424 6.69 -24.97 -21.00
C MET A 424 6.10 -24.08 -22.09
N ASN A 425 5.91 -22.79 -21.81
CA ASN A 425 5.50 -21.79 -22.79
C ASN A 425 6.69 -20.87 -23.12
N THR A 426 6.76 -20.36 -24.35
CA THR A 426 7.73 -19.34 -24.79
C THR A 426 7.47 -17.97 -24.19
N TYR A 427 6.32 -17.77 -23.53
CA TYR A 427 5.98 -16.56 -22.80
C TYR A 427 5.78 -16.88 -21.33
N CYS A 428 6.52 -16.20 -20.47
CA CYS A 428 6.29 -16.27 -19.03
C CYS A 428 5.08 -15.41 -18.66
N THR A 429 4.12 -16.02 -17.98
CA THR A 429 3.01 -15.27 -17.37
C THR A 429 3.49 -14.78 -16.01
N ALA A 430 3.42 -13.47 -15.76
CA ALA A 430 3.59 -12.96 -14.40
C ALA A 430 2.63 -13.73 -13.48
N VAL A 431 3.12 -14.18 -12.32
CA VAL A 431 2.21 -14.61 -11.25
C VAL A 431 1.23 -13.45 -11.03
N PRO A 432 -0.08 -13.68 -10.92
CA PRO A 432 -1.05 -12.60 -10.68
C PRO A 432 -0.50 -11.68 -9.60
N TYR A 433 -0.38 -10.40 -9.96
CA TYR A 433 0.19 -9.34 -9.15
C TYR A 433 -0.33 -9.40 -7.70
N THR A 434 0.54 -9.84 -6.79
CA THR A 434 0.41 -9.54 -5.37
C THR A 434 1.45 -8.45 -5.10
N PRO A 435 1.07 -7.19 -4.85
CA PRO A 435 2.02 -6.10 -4.69
C PRO A 435 2.96 -6.37 -3.52
N LEU A 436 4.21 -6.70 -3.83
CA LEU A 436 5.27 -6.83 -2.85
C LEU A 436 5.87 -5.47 -2.62
N GLN A 437 5.20 -4.69 -1.78
CA GLN A 437 5.76 -3.45 -1.28
C GLN A 437 6.86 -3.78 -0.26
N TYR A 438 8.08 -4.02 -0.73
CA TYR A 438 9.28 -3.83 0.08
C TYR A 438 9.58 -2.33 0.10
N VAL A 439 9.09 -1.62 1.11
CA VAL A 439 9.39 -0.20 1.27
C VAL A 439 10.78 -0.06 1.89
N GLN A 440 11.85 -0.08 1.10
CA GLN A 440 13.15 0.45 1.55
C GLN A 440 13.08 1.98 1.53
N SER A 441 12.83 2.59 2.68
CA SER A 441 12.86 4.05 2.86
C SER A 441 14.27 4.51 3.25
N CYS A 442 14.86 5.45 2.50
CA CYS A 442 16.08 6.15 2.88
C CYS A 442 15.76 7.36 3.76
N TYR A 443 16.27 7.36 4.99
CA TYR A 443 16.40 8.49 5.93
C TYR A 443 17.44 9.62 5.59
N GLU A 444 17.59 10.74 6.38
CA GLU A 444 18.86 11.30 6.98
C GLU A 444 18.60 11.91 8.40
N ASN A 445 19.60 11.94 9.31
CA ASN A 445 19.44 12.03 10.78
C ASN A 445 19.62 13.46 11.33
N ILE A 446 18.62 14.05 12.03
CA ILE A 446 18.85 15.19 12.94
C ILE A 446 18.02 15.04 14.24
N PHE A 447 18.76 15.08 15.35
CA PHE A 447 18.42 14.94 16.77
C PHE A 447 17.04 15.45 17.26
N THR A 448 16.11 14.55 17.62
CA THR A 448 15.82 14.09 19.01
C THR A 448 14.54 13.24 19.05
N GLU A 449 14.67 12.02 19.60
CA GLU A 449 13.60 11.08 20.02
C GLU A 449 12.87 10.15 19.02
N GLN A 450 13.43 9.85 17.84
CA GLN A 450 13.18 8.57 17.16
C GLN A 450 14.47 8.01 16.57
N LYS A 451 14.78 6.73 16.83
CA LYS A 451 15.89 6.02 16.20
C LYS A 451 15.40 5.42 14.89
N VAL A 452 15.94 5.90 13.77
CA VAL A 452 15.77 5.32 12.44
C VAL A 452 17.15 4.85 11.95
N TYR A 453 17.24 3.61 11.48
CA TYR A 453 18.48 2.99 11.01
C TYR A 453 18.45 2.83 9.50
N TYR A 454 19.62 2.98 8.88
CA TYR A 454 19.85 3.02 7.45
C TYR A 454 20.96 2.05 7.20
N TYR A 455 20.92 1.39 6.05
CA TYR A 455 22.09 0.70 5.57
C TYR A 455 22.57 1.34 4.27
N ARG A 456 23.82 1.79 4.31
CA ARG A 456 24.63 2.12 3.15
C ARG A 456 24.89 0.80 2.42
N HIS A 457 24.54 0.66 1.14
CA HIS A 457 25.24 -0.34 0.31
C HIS A 457 26.75 -0.05 0.46
N VAL A 458 27.63 -1.06 0.44
CA VAL A 458 29.08 -0.85 0.58
C VAL A 458 29.59 -0.06 -0.63
N SER A 459 29.36 1.24 -0.64
CA SER A 459 29.75 2.21 -1.65
C SER A 459 31.20 2.68 -1.45
N ASP A 460 31.91 2.09 -0.48
CA ASP A 460 33.34 2.34 -0.22
C ASP A 460 34.25 1.21 -0.75
N LEU A 461 33.68 0.20 -1.44
CA LEU A 461 34.46 -0.69 -2.31
C LEU A 461 34.18 -0.25 -3.74
N THR A 462 35.16 0.45 -4.32
CA THR A 462 35.17 0.92 -5.72
C THR A 462 34.42 -0.04 -6.65
N ILE A 463 33.27 0.44 -7.15
CA ILE A 463 32.38 -0.24 -8.12
C ILE A 463 33.09 -0.55 -9.45
N ASP A 464 34.30 -0.05 -9.65
CA ASP A 464 35.16 -0.32 -10.81
C ASP A 464 35.57 -1.80 -10.99
N VAL A 465 35.23 -2.71 -10.07
CA VAL A 465 35.51 -4.16 -10.23
C VAL A 465 34.29 -4.97 -10.71
N ILE A 466 33.07 -4.42 -10.69
CA ILE A 466 31.84 -5.21 -10.96
C ILE A 466 31.31 -4.98 -12.39
N GLN A 467 31.82 -3.99 -13.12
CA GLN A 467 31.56 -3.89 -14.55
C GLN A 467 32.50 -4.80 -15.35
N LYS A 468 31.89 -5.75 -16.07
CA LYS A 468 32.47 -6.62 -17.11
C LYS A 468 33.43 -7.70 -16.61
N THR A 469 32.87 -8.81 -16.14
CA THR A 469 33.25 -10.15 -16.62
C THR A 469 32.10 -11.10 -16.32
N SER A 470 31.86 -12.07 -17.18
CA SER A 470 31.04 -13.24 -16.88
C SER A 470 31.53 -13.85 -15.56
N ILE A 471 30.81 -13.61 -14.46
CA ILE A 471 31.13 -14.18 -13.15
C ILE A 471 30.92 -15.69 -13.29
N LEU A 472 32.00 -16.46 -13.35
CA LEU A 472 31.91 -17.90 -13.40
C LEU A 472 31.62 -18.40 -11.98
N LEU A 473 30.66 -19.32 -11.85
CA LEU A 473 30.35 -19.99 -10.59
C LEU A 473 31.62 -20.57 -9.94
N SER A 474 32.55 -21.08 -10.75
CA SER A 474 33.86 -21.58 -10.33
C SER A 474 34.71 -20.56 -9.57
N ASP A 475 34.58 -19.27 -9.88
CA ASP A 475 35.35 -18.21 -9.23
C ASP A 475 34.87 -17.99 -7.79
N LEU A 476 33.57 -18.18 -7.56
CA LEU A 476 32.97 -18.06 -6.23
C LEU A 476 33.18 -19.33 -5.41
N ILE A 477 33.13 -20.51 -6.05
CA ILE A 477 33.43 -21.80 -5.40
C ILE A 477 34.83 -21.76 -4.78
N ASN A 478 35.83 -21.39 -5.57
CA ASN A 478 37.24 -21.40 -5.17
C ASN A 478 37.71 -20.09 -4.50
N GLY A 479 36.87 -19.05 -4.49
CA GLY A 479 37.19 -17.75 -3.93
C GLY A 479 37.03 -17.68 -2.41
N GLU A 480 37.71 -16.71 -1.79
CA GLU A 480 37.57 -16.42 -0.36
C GLU A 480 36.13 -15.97 -0.03
N ARG A 481 35.63 -16.39 1.13
CA ARG A 481 34.37 -15.90 1.69
C ARG A 481 34.58 -14.50 2.22
N SER A 482 34.36 -13.52 1.35
CA SER A 482 34.49 -12.09 1.65
C SER A 482 33.20 -11.35 1.31
N ILE A 483 33.01 -10.16 1.87
CA ILE A 483 31.88 -9.28 1.55
C ILE A 483 31.82 -9.02 0.03
N THR A 484 32.97 -8.81 -0.61
CA THR A 484 33.07 -8.60 -2.06
C THR A 484 32.51 -9.77 -2.85
N ASN A 485 32.86 -11.01 -2.49
CA ASN A 485 32.35 -12.18 -3.20
C ASN A 485 30.91 -12.54 -2.81
N MET A 486 30.45 -12.18 -1.60
CA MET A 486 29.03 -12.23 -1.22
C MET A 486 28.18 -11.32 -2.13
N LEU A 487 28.66 -10.11 -2.46
CA LEU A 487 27.94 -9.23 -3.39
C LEU A 487 27.88 -9.81 -4.81
N ARG A 488 28.92 -10.54 -5.23
CA ARG A 488 28.95 -11.26 -6.51
C ARG A 488 28.00 -12.47 -6.51
N LEU A 489 27.85 -13.14 -5.37
CA LEU A 489 26.93 -14.26 -5.16
C LEU A 489 25.46 -13.88 -5.42
N TYR A 490 25.05 -12.65 -5.08
CA TYR A 490 23.69 -12.15 -5.33
C TYR A 490 23.33 -11.94 -6.81
N ASN A 491 24.33 -11.90 -7.69
CA ASN A 491 24.14 -11.67 -9.13
C ASN A 491 24.11 -12.98 -9.93
N LEU A 492 24.13 -14.14 -9.28
CA LEU A 492 23.97 -15.42 -9.96
C LEU A 492 22.50 -15.60 -10.37
N ASP A 493 22.25 -15.82 -11.66
CA ASP A 493 20.96 -16.31 -12.14
C ASP A 493 20.74 -17.74 -11.63
N VAL A 494 19.71 -17.94 -10.82
CA VAL A 494 19.33 -19.21 -10.19
C VAL A 494 18.27 -19.95 -11.01
N LEU A 495 17.34 -19.21 -11.61
CA LEU A 495 16.19 -19.78 -12.32
C LEU A 495 16.63 -20.53 -13.58
N SER A 496 17.73 -20.11 -14.22
CA SER A 496 18.26 -20.77 -15.42
C SER A 496 19.18 -21.98 -15.14
N ARG A 497 19.45 -22.32 -13.87
CA ARG A 497 20.52 -23.27 -13.49
C ARG A 497 20.06 -24.72 -13.50
N GLN A 498 20.99 -25.60 -13.90
CA GLN A 498 20.82 -27.04 -13.76
C GLN A 498 20.96 -27.45 -12.29
N ASN A 499 20.44 -28.63 -11.92
CA ASN A 499 20.39 -29.06 -10.51
C ASN A 499 21.76 -29.10 -9.82
N ASP A 500 22.80 -29.56 -10.51
CA ASP A 500 24.14 -29.64 -9.92
C ASP A 500 24.74 -28.24 -9.70
N GLU A 501 24.50 -27.31 -10.63
CA GLU A 501 24.90 -25.91 -10.46
C GLU A 501 24.08 -25.22 -9.37
N LEU A 502 22.78 -25.48 -9.29
CA LEU A 502 21.91 -24.98 -8.23
C LEU A 502 22.38 -25.46 -6.85
N HIS A 503 22.74 -26.74 -6.73
CA HIS A 503 23.30 -27.29 -5.49
C HIS A 503 24.58 -26.59 -5.10
N GLN A 504 25.48 -26.36 -6.06
CA GLN A 504 26.72 -25.61 -5.82
C GLN A 504 26.45 -24.16 -5.39
N ILE A 505 25.43 -23.51 -5.96
CA ILE A 505 25.01 -22.16 -5.55
C ILE A 505 24.47 -22.17 -4.13
N LEU A 506 23.58 -23.11 -3.79
CA LEU A 506 23.03 -23.23 -2.44
C LEU A 506 24.12 -23.55 -1.41
N ASP A 507 25.06 -24.44 -1.73
CA ASP A 507 26.22 -24.72 -0.89
C ASP A 507 27.11 -23.49 -0.72
N LEU A 508 27.23 -22.66 -1.76
CA LEU A 508 27.90 -21.38 -1.63
C LEU A 508 27.16 -20.50 -0.63
N TYR A 509 25.87 -20.22 -0.81
CA TYR A 509 25.09 -19.44 0.15
C TYR A 509 25.23 -19.96 1.58
N ILE A 510 25.13 -21.28 1.79
CA ILE A 510 25.33 -21.89 3.11
C ILE A 510 26.75 -21.62 3.65
N SER A 511 27.78 -21.74 2.81
CA SER A 511 29.16 -21.43 3.21
C SER A 511 29.42 -19.94 3.48
N TYR A 512 28.57 -19.04 2.99
CA TYR A 512 28.60 -17.60 3.30
C TYR A 512 27.81 -17.24 4.57
N ALA A 513 27.26 -18.22 5.31
CA ALA A 513 26.38 -18.01 6.46
C ALA A 513 26.87 -16.90 7.41
N GLU A 514 28.14 -16.93 7.84
CA GLU A 514 28.69 -15.95 8.79
C GLU A 514 28.62 -14.51 8.28
N ILE A 515 28.81 -14.30 6.98
CA ILE A 515 28.74 -12.98 6.34
C ILE A 515 27.28 -12.60 6.08
N LEU A 516 26.46 -13.58 5.68
CA LEU A 516 25.05 -13.39 5.37
C LEU A 516 24.18 -13.07 6.60
N ILE A 517 24.57 -13.52 7.80
CA ILE A 517 23.90 -13.14 9.06
C ILE A 517 24.38 -11.79 9.61
N SER A 518 25.48 -11.25 9.07
CA SER A 518 26.06 -10.00 9.52
C SER A 518 25.27 -8.79 9.01
N GLN A 519 25.62 -7.61 9.52
CA GLN A 519 25.04 -6.33 9.09
C GLN A 519 25.16 -6.06 7.59
N TYR A 520 26.16 -6.64 6.90
CA TYR A 520 26.45 -6.38 5.49
C TYR A 520 25.48 -7.04 4.50
N SER A 521 24.59 -7.90 4.98
CA SER A 521 23.63 -8.65 4.17
C SER A 521 22.21 -8.22 4.51
N HIS A 522 21.37 -7.97 3.50
CA HIS A 522 19.96 -7.64 3.72
C HIS A 522 19.09 -8.92 3.65
N PRO A 523 18.11 -9.12 4.56
CA PRO A 523 17.30 -10.36 4.58
C PRO A 523 16.63 -10.69 3.25
N TYR A 524 16.23 -9.68 2.48
CA TYR A 524 15.68 -9.83 1.12
C TYR A 524 16.52 -10.75 0.21
N TYR A 525 17.85 -10.65 0.22
CA TYR A 525 18.68 -11.46 -0.69
C TYR A 525 18.62 -12.95 -0.35
N LEU A 526 18.44 -13.27 0.95
CA LEU A 526 18.23 -14.64 1.42
C LEU A 526 16.81 -15.11 1.10
N GLU A 527 15.81 -14.25 1.26
CA GLU A 527 14.42 -14.54 0.89
C GLU A 527 14.26 -14.83 -0.61
N ARG A 528 14.91 -14.04 -1.47
CA ARG A 528 14.93 -14.20 -2.92
C ARG A 528 15.51 -15.56 -3.36
N ILE A 529 16.72 -15.90 -2.91
CA ILE A 529 17.38 -17.17 -3.29
C ILE A 529 16.56 -18.39 -2.85
N ILE A 530 15.93 -18.33 -1.67
CA ILE A 530 15.04 -19.39 -1.17
C ILE A 530 13.85 -19.55 -2.13
N TYR A 531 13.21 -18.44 -2.50
CA TYR A 531 12.07 -18.44 -3.39
C TYR A 531 12.43 -19.00 -4.78
N GLU A 532 13.44 -18.44 -5.44
CA GLU A 532 13.87 -18.84 -6.78
C GLU A 532 14.31 -20.32 -6.81
N SER A 533 14.90 -20.83 -5.74
CA SER A 533 15.32 -22.24 -5.64
C SER A 533 14.13 -23.19 -5.50
N ILE A 534 13.11 -22.84 -4.71
CA ILE A 534 11.86 -23.62 -4.61
C ILE A 534 11.17 -23.66 -5.97
N GLN A 535 11.14 -22.53 -6.67
CA GLN A 535 10.60 -22.45 -8.02
C GLN A 535 11.38 -23.33 -9.01
N ASN A 536 12.72 -23.28 -8.98
CA ASN A 536 13.56 -24.07 -9.89
C ASN A 536 13.29 -25.57 -9.76
N ILE A 537 13.24 -26.12 -8.53
CA ILE A 537 13.00 -27.56 -8.33
C ILE A 537 11.54 -27.98 -8.57
N ARG A 538 10.58 -27.06 -8.37
CA ARG A 538 9.19 -27.25 -8.76
C ARG A 538 9.09 -27.41 -10.28
N ASP A 539 9.67 -26.46 -11.01
CA ASP A 539 9.53 -26.33 -12.46
C ASP A 539 10.35 -27.36 -13.24
N ASN A 540 11.43 -27.87 -12.65
CA ASN A 540 12.25 -28.90 -13.27
C ASN A 540 11.61 -30.31 -13.10
N THR A 541 10.88 -30.73 -14.14
CA THR A 541 10.21 -32.04 -14.20
C THR A 541 11.15 -33.20 -14.47
N GLN A 542 12.43 -32.94 -14.80
CA GLN A 542 13.43 -33.98 -15.07
C GLN A 542 14.18 -34.43 -13.82
N LEU A 543 14.06 -33.70 -12.69
CA LEU A 543 14.71 -34.10 -11.45
C LEU A 543 14.02 -35.30 -10.83
N SER A 544 14.84 -36.30 -10.48
CA SER A 544 14.39 -37.39 -9.63
C SER A 544 13.95 -36.87 -8.27
N PHE A 545 13.10 -37.65 -7.60
CA PHE A 545 12.68 -37.37 -6.23
C PHE A 545 13.87 -37.13 -5.29
N GLN A 546 14.89 -37.99 -5.35
CA GLN A 546 16.09 -37.86 -4.52
C GLN A 546 16.79 -36.52 -4.76
N GLN A 547 16.88 -36.06 -6.01
CA GLN A 547 17.49 -34.78 -6.34
C GLN A 547 16.69 -33.61 -5.77
N LYS A 548 15.36 -33.60 -5.93
CA LYS A 548 14.50 -32.54 -5.35
C LYS A 548 14.58 -32.50 -3.83
N SER A 549 14.56 -33.66 -3.19
CA SER A 549 14.70 -33.80 -1.73
C SER A 549 16.03 -33.25 -1.24
N ASN A 550 17.13 -33.61 -1.91
CA ASN A 550 18.46 -33.10 -1.59
C ASN A 550 18.55 -31.58 -1.75
N THR A 551 17.92 -30.98 -2.78
CA THR A 551 17.87 -29.52 -2.93
C THR A 551 17.06 -28.88 -1.80
N MET A 552 15.91 -29.46 -1.47
CA MET A 552 15.03 -28.93 -0.42
C MET A 552 15.74 -28.87 0.94
N ILE A 553 16.53 -29.89 1.29
CA ILE A 553 17.34 -29.87 2.52
C ILE A 553 18.25 -28.63 2.57
N LYS A 554 18.93 -28.31 1.47
CA LYS A 554 19.79 -27.10 1.38
C LYS A 554 18.99 -25.80 1.46
N ILE A 555 17.79 -25.76 0.89
CA ILE A 555 16.87 -24.62 1.02
C ILE A 555 16.47 -24.42 2.48
N LEU A 556 16.23 -25.51 3.22
CA LEU A 556 15.92 -25.45 4.65
C LEU A 556 17.12 -25.00 5.49
N ASP A 557 18.34 -25.40 5.15
CA ASP A 557 19.55 -24.88 5.80
C ASP A 557 19.71 -23.37 5.54
N LEU A 558 19.36 -22.91 4.34
CA LEU A 558 19.36 -21.48 4.00
C LEU A 558 18.26 -20.70 4.73
N LEU A 559 17.12 -21.33 5.01
CA LEU A 559 16.07 -20.77 5.87
C LEU A 559 16.55 -20.54 7.31
N ASP A 560 17.46 -21.36 7.83
CA ASP A 560 18.04 -21.12 9.16
C ASP A 560 18.95 -19.88 9.15
N ILE A 561 19.73 -19.68 8.09
CA ILE A 561 20.56 -18.49 7.90
C ILE A 561 19.66 -17.25 7.78
N TYR A 562 18.61 -17.34 6.95
CA TYR A 562 17.60 -16.29 6.82
C TYR A 562 16.95 -15.96 8.16
N TYR A 563 16.57 -16.97 8.95
CA TYR A 563 15.99 -16.79 10.27
C TYR A 563 16.89 -16.01 11.22
N VAL A 564 18.16 -16.43 11.35
CA VAL A 564 19.12 -15.73 12.21
C VAL A 564 19.32 -14.30 11.74
N ARG A 565 19.38 -14.09 10.41
CA ARG A 565 19.49 -12.75 9.85
C ARG A 565 18.24 -11.91 10.12
N LEU A 566 17.05 -12.47 9.93
CA LEU A 566 15.79 -11.78 10.18
C LEU A 566 15.65 -11.42 11.66
N LYS A 567 15.99 -12.33 12.58
CA LYS A 567 15.97 -12.05 14.02
C LYS A 567 16.90 -10.89 14.39
N THR A 568 18.11 -10.88 13.86
CA THR A 568 19.08 -9.79 14.09
C THR A 568 18.72 -8.49 13.37
N PHE A 569 17.90 -8.55 12.32
CA PHE A 569 17.45 -7.40 11.53
C PHE A 569 16.01 -6.95 11.85
N SER A 570 15.25 -7.72 12.65
CA SER A 570 13.79 -7.58 12.84
C SER A 570 13.37 -6.27 13.49
N GLU A 571 14.24 -5.65 14.30
CA GLU A 571 14.02 -4.29 14.83
C GLU A 571 13.98 -3.21 13.74
N TYR A 572 14.53 -3.52 12.56
CA TYR A 572 14.72 -2.61 11.42
C TYR A 572 14.02 -3.12 10.14
N TYR A 573 13.32 -4.26 10.21
CA TYR A 573 12.68 -4.91 9.08
C TYR A 573 11.17 -4.94 9.28
N TYR A 574 10.48 -4.02 8.62
CA TYR A 574 9.02 -3.99 8.55
C TYR A 574 8.59 -4.27 7.12
N THR A 575 8.06 -5.46 6.87
CA THR A 575 7.37 -5.77 5.61
C THR A 575 5.91 -6.06 5.92
N GLN A 576 5.02 -5.66 5.00
CA GLN A 576 3.59 -6.01 5.12
C GLN A 576 3.28 -7.43 4.63
N TYR A 577 4.29 -8.16 4.14
CA TYR A 577 4.14 -9.47 3.52
C TYR A 577 5.33 -10.37 3.91
N ASN A 578 5.16 -11.18 4.95
CA ASN A 578 6.09 -12.27 5.25
C ASN A 578 5.71 -13.46 4.35
N PHE A 579 6.36 -13.62 3.20
CA PHE A 579 6.16 -14.81 2.34
C PHE A 579 6.50 -16.10 3.06
N ILE A 580 7.49 -16.01 3.94
CA ILE A 580 8.00 -17.07 4.76
C ILE A 580 7.75 -16.65 6.19
N ASN A 581 6.67 -17.15 6.78
CA ASN A 581 6.39 -16.94 8.19
C ASN A 581 6.95 -18.12 8.99
N PHE A 582 7.56 -17.88 10.15
CA PHE A 582 8.17 -18.96 10.92
C PHE A 582 7.92 -18.78 12.42
N ASN A 583 7.89 -19.91 13.12
CA ASN A 583 7.88 -19.94 14.58
C ASN A 583 8.78 -21.09 15.06
N GLN A 584 9.47 -20.88 16.18
CA GLN A 584 10.38 -21.85 16.79
C GLN A 584 10.11 -21.97 18.28
N ILE A 585 9.93 -23.19 18.77
CA ILE A 585 9.64 -23.47 20.18
C ILE A 585 10.58 -24.52 20.72
N HIS A 586 11.22 -24.22 21.85
CA HIS A 586 12.05 -25.17 22.57
C HIS A 586 11.17 -26.30 23.14
N LEU A 587 11.57 -27.55 22.91
CA LEU A 587 10.86 -28.74 23.41
C LEU A 587 10.80 -28.81 24.94
N LYS A 588 11.59 -27.99 25.66
CA LYS A 588 11.62 -27.90 27.12
C LYS A 588 10.42 -27.15 27.74
N TYR A 589 9.71 -26.34 26.96
CA TYR A 589 8.62 -25.46 27.45
C TYR A 589 7.48 -25.36 26.44
N LEU A 590 6.95 -26.50 25.98
CA LEU A 590 5.86 -26.50 25.01
C LEU A 590 4.50 -26.59 25.74
N GLN A 591 3.94 -25.44 26.10
CA GLN A 591 2.51 -25.30 26.38
C GLN A 591 1.98 -24.12 25.56
N LEU A 592 1.56 -24.41 24.33
CA LEU A 592 0.87 -23.45 23.48
C LEU A 592 -0.64 -23.59 23.72
N GLN A 593 -1.26 -22.52 24.19
CA GLN A 593 -2.70 -22.42 24.32
C GLN A 593 -3.17 -21.20 23.51
N TYR A 594 -3.85 -21.45 22.39
CA TYR A 594 -4.52 -20.44 21.59
C TYR A 594 -6.00 -20.82 21.42
N GLN A 595 -6.87 -19.81 21.32
CA GLN A 595 -8.31 -19.96 21.23
C GLN A 595 -8.73 -20.58 19.90
N GLY A 596 -8.86 -21.91 19.88
CA GLY A 596 -9.39 -22.66 18.73
C GLY A 596 -8.61 -23.94 18.42
N LEU A 597 -8.39 -24.77 19.45
CA LEU A 597 -7.97 -26.18 19.40
C LEU A 597 -6.78 -26.48 18.48
N ALA A 598 -5.58 -26.59 19.08
CA ALA A 598 -4.52 -27.56 18.83
C ALA A 598 -3.72 -27.76 20.11
N THR A 599 -3.55 -29.02 20.55
CA THR A 599 -2.89 -29.36 21.81
C THR A 599 -1.73 -30.27 21.51
N LEU A 600 -0.53 -29.85 21.91
CA LEU A 600 0.70 -30.62 21.83
C LEU A 600 1.18 -30.83 23.25
N THR A 601 1.16 -32.07 23.73
CA THR A 601 1.56 -32.44 25.10
C THR A 601 2.63 -33.52 25.06
N TRP A 602 3.76 -33.24 25.70
CA TRP A 602 4.90 -34.15 25.86
C TRP A 602 5.27 -34.21 27.33
N THR A 603 5.58 -35.41 27.84
CA THR A 603 5.88 -35.61 29.26
C THR A 603 7.35 -35.87 29.57
N ASP A 604 8.18 -36.33 28.63
CA ASP A 604 9.63 -36.56 28.83
C ASP A 604 10.46 -36.51 27.52
N TYR A 605 11.75 -36.14 27.61
CA TYR A 605 12.72 -36.20 26.50
C TYR A 605 14.17 -36.47 26.97
N GLU A 606 15.02 -37.06 26.11
CA GLU A 606 16.43 -37.37 26.41
C GLU A 606 17.47 -36.31 25.95
N SER A 607 17.17 -35.47 24.96
CA SER A 607 18.04 -34.35 24.53
C SER A 607 17.31 -33.02 24.24
N ASN A 608 17.97 -31.90 24.54
CA ASN A 608 17.43 -30.55 24.25
C ASN A 608 17.16 -30.40 22.75
N GLY A 609 15.97 -29.93 22.36
CA GLY A 609 15.61 -29.73 20.94
C GLY A 609 14.62 -28.60 20.67
N MET A 610 14.34 -28.38 19.39
CA MET A 610 13.52 -27.32 18.81
C MET A 610 12.51 -27.88 17.81
N LEU A 611 11.28 -27.36 17.84
CA LEU A 611 10.29 -27.51 16.77
C LEU A 611 10.24 -26.20 15.99
N GLN A 612 10.49 -26.28 14.68
CA GLN A 612 10.38 -25.18 13.73
C GLN A 612 9.17 -25.42 12.84
N MET A 613 8.29 -24.42 12.75
CA MET A 613 7.18 -24.39 11.82
C MET A 613 7.39 -23.24 10.85
N THR A 614 7.47 -23.54 9.56
CA THR A 614 7.57 -22.56 8.48
C THR A 614 6.29 -22.60 7.65
N VAL A 615 5.75 -21.45 7.30
CA VAL A 615 4.52 -21.30 6.53
C VAL A 615 4.86 -20.60 5.22
N LEU A 616 4.54 -21.25 4.11
CA LEU A 616 4.74 -20.75 2.75
C LEU A 616 3.39 -20.59 2.05
N TYR A 617 3.28 -19.64 1.12
CA TYR A 617 2.11 -19.49 0.26
C TYR A 617 2.09 -20.57 -0.85
N ALA A 618 0.93 -21.15 -1.14
CA ALA A 618 0.78 -22.23 -2.13
C ALA A 618 1.07 -21.80 -3.58
N GLU A 619 0.97 -20.51 -3.86
CA GLU A 619 1.26 -19.88 -5.16
C GLU A 619 2.72 -20.11 -5.58
N ILE A 620 3.64 -20.20 -4.59
CA ILE A 620 5.06 -20.54 -4.81
C ILE A 620 5.20 -21.95 -5.40
N PHE A 621 4.20 -22.81 -5.21
CA PHE A 621 4.13 -24.16 -5.76
C PHE A 621 3.27 -24.24 -7.03
N GLY A 622 2.96 -23.10 -7.67
CA GLY A 622 2.22 -23.03 -8.93
C GLY A 622 0.74 -23.38 -8.78
N LYS A 623 0.19 -23.27 -7.56
CA LYS A 623 -1.22 -23.52 -7.28
C LYS A 623 -2.00 -22.20 -7.37
N GLN A 624 -3.08 -22.18 -8.17
CA GLN A 624 -3.94 -21.02 -8.40
C GLN A 624 -5.00 -20.84 -7.30
N SER A 625 -4.63 -20.89 -6.01
CA SER A 625 -5.59 -20.65 -4.93
C SER A 625 -5.09 -19.60 -3.94
N PRO A 626 -5.81 -18.47 -3.79
CA PRO A 626 -5.27 -17.26 -3.18
C PRO A 626 -5.08 -17.29 -1.64
N LEU A 627 -5.36 -18.39 -0.94
CA LEU A 627 -5.47 -18.38 0.53
C LEU A 627 -5.12 -19.71 1.24
N THR A 628 -4.22 -20.56 0.71
CA THR A 628 -3.84 -21.78 1.44
C THR A 628 -2.37 -21.87 1.77
N PRO A 629 -2.01 -21.79 3.06
CA PRO A 629 -0.64 -21.95 3.51
C PRO A 629 -0.21 -23.42 3.38
N ILE A 630 1.02 -23.61 2.94
CA ILE A 630 1.76 -24.86 3.08
C ILE A 630 2.61 -24.76 4.35
N TYR A 631 2.33 -25.64 5.30
CA TYR A 631 3.10 -25.77 6.52
C TYR A 631 4.30 -26.69 6.27
N ILE A 632 5.45 -26.35 6.82
CA ILE A 632 6.65 -27.18 6.90
C ILE A 632 7.01 -27.29 8.37
N ILE A 633 6.94 -28.49 8.92
CA ILE A 633 7.27 -28.76 10.32
C ILE A 633 8.60 -29.49 10.35
N ARG A 634 9.59 -29.00 11.11
CA ARG A 634 10.94 -29.56 11.28
C ARG A 634 11.32 -29.64 12.75
N THR A 635 11.99 -30.72 13.15
CA THR A 635 12.63 -30.83 14.47
C THR A 635 14.15 -30.79 14.40
N SER A 636 14.80 -30.25 15.42
CA SER A 636 16.24 -30.47 15.63
C SER A 636 16.53 -31.95 15.90
N ASN A 637 17.71 -32.43 15.49
CA ASN A 637 18.27 -33.74 15.84
C ASN A 637 17.53 -34.98 15.31
N ASN A 638 16.80 -34.85 14.19
CA ASN A 638 16.15 -35.96 13.49
C ASN A 638 15.24 -36.85 14.36
N ILE A 639 14.52 -36.25 15.30
CA ILE A 639 13.56 -36.96 16.13
C ILE A 639 12.38 -37.40 15.26
N ASN A 640 12.19 -38.72 15.10
CA ASN A 640 11.04 -39.27 14.38
C ASN A 640 9.75 -38.96 15.14
N LEU A 641 9.02 -37.95 14.70
CA LEU A 641 7.69 -37.63 15.19
C LEU A 641 6.63 -38.42 14.42
N GLN A 642 5.58 -38.87 15.11
CA GLN A 642 4.34 -39.24 14.44
C GLN A 642 3.38 -38.07 14.47
N TYR A 643 2.65 -37.88 13.37
CA TYR A 643 1.72 -36.77 13.21
C TYR A 643 0.33 -37.34 12.92
N LYS A 644 -0.70 -36.66 13.44
CA LYS A 644 -2.10 -36.82 13.10
C LYS A 644 -2.61 -35.49 12.58
N LEU A 645 -3.08 -35.45 11.33
CA LEU A 645 -3.81 -34.29 10.84
C LEU A 645 -5.28 -34.43 11.24
N LYS A 646 -5.81 -33.51 12.04
CA LYS A 646 -7.23 -33.46 12.45
C LYS A 646 -7.92 -32.27 11.82
N CYS A 647 -8.84 -32.52 10.89
CA CYS A 647 -9.64 -31.52 10.22
C CYS A 647 -11.04 -31.44 10.83
N TYR A 648 -11.45 -30.25 11.27
CA TYR A 648 -12.72 -29.92 11.89
C TYR A 648 -13.66 -29.29 10.87
N PHE A 649 -14.94 -29.64 10.97
CA PHE A 649 -15.98 -29.17 10.07
C PHE A 649 -17.08 -28.51 10.86
N ASN A 650 -17.65 -27.44 10.31
CA ASN A 650 -18.75 -26.72 10.93
C ASN A 650 -20.09 -27.45 10.71
N THR A 651 -20.22 -28.66 11.25
CA THR A 651 -21.42 -29.50 11.12
C THR A 651 -21.60 -30.40 12.34
N ASN A 652 -22.85 -30.49 12.81
CA ASN A 652 -23.25 -31.39 13.90
C ASN A 652 -23.53 -32.84 13.42
N HIS A 653 -23.35 -33.11 12.12
CA HIS A 653 -23.55 -34.42 11.53
C HIS A 653 -22.21 -35.13 11.25
N PRO A 654 -22.20 -36.48 11.20
CA PRO A 654 -21.04 -37.24 10.75
C PRO A 654 -20.64 -36.79 9.33
N VAL A 655 -19.38 -36.41 9.17
CA VAL A 655 -18.83 -36.00 7.89
C VAL A 655 -18.18 -37.21 7.24
N ALA A 656 -18.47 -37.50 5.98
CA ALA A 656 -17.71 -38.46 5.20
C ALA A 656 -16.79 -37.69 4.25
N LEU A 657 -15.54 -37.54 4.64
CA LEU A 657 -14.51 -36.93 3.79
C LEU A 657 -13.82 -38.04 3.02
N LYS A 658 -13.87 -37.98 1.69
CA LYS A 658 -13.30 -39.05 0.87
C LYS A 658 -11.79 -39.04 0.96
N GLN A 659 -11.12 -37.91 0.80
CA GLN A 659 -9.67 -37.86 0.64
C GLN A 659 -9.13 -36.54 1.16
N ILE A 660 -8.00 -36.59 1.88
CA ILE A 660 -7.17 -35.41 2.13
C ILE A 660 -5.95 -35.48 1.22
N ASN A 661 -5.67 -34.37 0.55
CA ASN A 661 -4.48 -34.22 -0.26
C ASN A 661 -3.30 -33.83 0.62
N LEU A 662 -2.32 -34.72 0.68
CA LEU A 662 -1.08 -34.47 1.40
C LEU A 662 0.04 -34.36 0.38
N ILE A 663 0.83 -33.31 0.52
CA ILE A 663 2.07 -33.20 -0.23
C ILE A 663 3.14 -33.79 0.69
N THR A 664 3.53 -35.02 0.42
CA THR A 664 4.62 -35.62 1.20
C THR A 664 5.95 -34.99 0.77
N MET A 665 7.06 -35.30 1.46
CA MET A 665 8.41 -34.93 1.00
C MET A 665 8.65 -35.27 -0.48
N ASN A 666 7.88 -36.21 -1.03
CA ASN A 666 7.95 -36.64 -2.41
C ASN A 666 7.40 -35.65 -3.43
N MET A 667 6.82 -34.51 -3.01
CA MET A 667 6.15 -33.53 -3.89
C MET A 667 5.03 -34.17 -4.75
N TYR A 668 4.62 -35.40 -4.43
CA TYR A 668 3.47 -36.07 -5.03
C TYR A 668 2.27 -35.85 -4.12
N GLU A 669 1.16 -35.46 -4.71
CA GLU A 669 -0.15 -35.49 -4.06
C GLU A 669 -0.44 -36.96 -3.68
N THR A 670 -0.32 -37.26 -2.40
CA THR A 670 -0.71 -38.54 -1.83
C THR A 670 -2.10 -38.37 -1.24
N TYR A 671 -3.03 -39.20 -1.71
CA TYR A 671 -4.39 -39.23 -1.22
C TYR A 671 -4.43 -40.16 -0.01
N VAL A 672 -4.75 -39.61 1.15
CA VAL A 672 -4.98 -40.43 2.34
C VAL A 672 -6.45 -40.37 2.72
N GLN A 673 -7.03 -41.54 2.93
CA GLN A 673 -8.40 -41.70 3.41
C GLN A 673 -8.44 -41.32 4.91
N PRO A 674 -9.19 -40.28 5.30
CA PRO A 674 -9.33 -39.92 6.70
C PRO A 674 -10.32 -40.82 7.43
N GLN A 675 -10.10 -41.02 8.73
CA GLN A 675 -11.09 -41.58 9.64
C GLN A 675 -11.97 -40.45 10.17
N CYS A 676 -13.25 -40.43 9.79
CA CYS A 676 -14.15 -39.35 10.17
C CYS A 676 -15.15 -39.73 11.27
N GLY A 677 -15.36 -38.79 12.20
CA GLY A 677 -16.34 -38.85 13.28
C GLY A 677 -17.41 -37.75 13.16
N SER A 678 -18.09 -37.46 14.27
CA SER A 678 -19.04 -36.33 14.32
C SER A 678 -18.28 -35.01 14.46
N GLY A 679 -18.24 -34.21 13.40
CA GLY A 679 -17.62 -32.87 13.38
C GLY A 679 -16.13 -32.80 13.04
N TYR A 680 -15.43 -33.93 12.83
CA TYR A 680 -14.01 -33.93 12.44
C TYR A 680 -13.58 -35.20 11.68
N CYS A 681 -12.42 -35.12 11.01
CA CYS A 681 -11.75 -36.19 10.29
C CYS A 681 -10.26 -36.24 10.66
N GLU A 682 -9.71 -37.42 10.91
CA GLU A 682 -8.30 -37.62 11.28
C GLU A 682 -7.54 -38.42 10.22
N VAL A 683 -6.28 -38.06 9.97
CA VAL A 683 -5.34 -38.83 9.15
C VAL A 683 -4.08 -39.13 9.96
N ASN A 684 -3.72 -40.41 10.07
CA ASN A 684 -2.42 -40.83 10.58
C ASN A 684 -1.35 -40.66 9.50
N LEU A 685 -0.37 -39.79 9.75
CA LEU A 685 0.72 -39.50 8.83
C LEU A 685 1.97 -40.28 9.24
N GLN A 686 1.86 -41.61 9.26
CA GLN A 686 3.00 -42.47 9.56
C GLN A 686 3.98 -42.48 8.39
N GLY A 687 5.26 -42.18 8.66
CA GLY A 687 6.35 -42.27 7.68
C GLY A 687 6.71 -41.00 6.91
N ALA A 688 6.16 -39.83 7.28
CA ALA A 688 6.47 -38.55 6.62
C ALA A 688 7.88 -38.00 6.93
N GLY A 689 8.59 -38.58 7.91
CA GLY A 689 9.90 -38.08 8.36
C GLY A 689 9.79 -36.75 9.12
N ASN A 690 10.90 -36.02 9.20
CA ASN A 690 10.99 -34.76 9.95
C ASN A 690 10.39 -33.56 9.20
N TYR A 691 9.64 -33.78 8.11
CA TYR A 691 9.12 -32.73 7.23
C TYR A 691 7.74 -33.12 6.69
N LEU A 692 6.73 -32.29 6.94
CA LEU A 692 5.37 -32.51 6.46
C LEU A 692 4.90 -31.28 5.67
N PHE A 693 4.35 -31.47 4.46
CA PHE A 693 3.68 -30.43 3.67
C PHE A 693 2.18 -30.74 3.58
N VAL A 694 1.33 -29.76 3.85
CA VAL A 694 -0.13 -29.94 3.88
C VAL A 694 -0.78 -28.90 2.97
N ASP A 695 -1.52 -29.34 1.94
CA ASP A 695 -2.33 -28.48 1.06
C ASP A 695 -3.82 -28.75 1.34
N LEU A 696 -4.47 -27.81 2.01
CA LEU A 696 -5.82 -27.99 2.55
C LEU A 696 -6.96 -27.72 1.55
N ASN A 697 -6.66 -27.31 0.30
CA ASN A 697 -7.68 -26.89 -0.66
C ASN A 697 -8.33 -28.01 -1.48
N LYS A 698 -7.70 -29.17 -1.60
CA LYS A 698 -8.24 -30.31 -2.36
C LYS A 698 -8.79 -31.40 -1.43
N ASN A 699 -9.64 -31.02 -0.48
CA ASN A 699 -10.52 -32.00 0.15
C ASN A 699 -11.65 -32.31 -0.85
N ASP A 700 -11.47 -33.36 -1.65
CA ASP A 700 -12.47 -33.79 -2.62
C ASP A 700 -13.77 -34.17 -1.90
N GLN A 701 -14.76 -33.29 -2.04
CA GLN A 701 -16.19 -33.45 -1.79
C GLN A 701 -16.58 -34.18 -0.49
N CYS A 702 -17.01 -33.42 0.51
CA CYS A 702 -17.78 -33.95 1.64
C CYS A 702 -19.17 -34.40 1.15
N ASN A 703 -19.51 -35.68 1.29
CA ASN A 703 -20.89 -36.12 1.19
C ASN A 703 -21.47 -36.19 2.60
N SER A 704 -22.48 -35.35 2.89
CA SER A 704 -23.29 -35.53 4.10
C SER A 704 -23.99 -36.89 4.06
N ILE A 705 -23.97 -37.65 5.16
CA ILE A 705 -24.89 -38.78 5.33
C ILE A 705 -26.28 -38.17 5.59
N GLY A 706 -27.01 -37.83 4.53
CA GLY A 706 -28.33 -37.18 4.57
C GLY A 706 -28.35 -35.77 3.97
N SER A 707 -28.94 -35.65 2.79
CA SER A 707 -29.49 -34.47 2.07
C SER A 707 -29.13 -33.01 2.49
N ILE A 708 -27.91 -32.69 2.90
CA ILE A 708 -27.46 -31.29 3.12
C ILE A 708 -26.13 -31.05 2.39
N SER A 709 -26.16 -30.19 1.38
CA SER A 709 -25.10 -30.04 0.37
C SER A 709 -23.93 -29.12 0.74
N THR A 710 -23.72 -28.75 2.01
CA THR A 710 -22.65 -27.81 2.39
C THR A 710 -21.96 -28.20 3.70
N CYS A 711 -20.81 -28.86 3.60
CA CYS A 711 -19.87 -29.04 4.71
C CYS A 711 -18.72 -28.05 4.50
N GLN A 712 -18.59 -27.05 5.38
CA GLN A 712 -17.47 -26.11 5.34
C GLN A 712 -16.37 -26.57 6.31
N LEU A 713 -15.15 -26.71 5.79
CA LEU A 713 -13.96 -26.95 6.59
C LEU A 713 -13.73 -25.74 7.49
N ALA A 714 -13.71 -25.96 8.80
CA ALA A 714 -13.52 -24.90 9.79
C ALA A 714 -12.03 -24.69 10.11
N ASN A 715 -11.29 -25.78 10.33
CA ASN A 715 -9.86 -25.74 10.62
C ASN A 715 -9.21 -27.12 10.41
N CYS A 716 -7.92 -27.20 10.14
CA CYS A 716 -7.15 -28.44 10.26
C CYS A 716 -5.94 -28.21 11.17
N MET A 717 -5.74 -29.11 12.12
CA MET A 717 -4.59 -29.10 13.01
C MET A 717 -3.67 -30.27 12.74
N VAL A 718 -2.37 -30.08 13.01
CA VAL A 718 -1.43 -31.19 13.15
C VAL A 718 -1.24 -31.49 14.64
N ASP A 719 -1.67 -32.66 15.07
CA ASP A 719 -1.49 -33.24 16.41
C ASP A 719 -0.26 -34.16 16.37
N LEU A 720 0.72 -33.96 17.25
CA LEU A 720 1.91 -34.83 17.31
C LEU A 720 1.64 -35.97 18.28
N GLN A 721 1.74 -37.21 17.81
CA GLN A 721 1.67 -38.40 18.65
C GLN A 721 3.08 -38.94 18.94
N ASN A 722 3.33 -39.29 20.20
CA ASN A 722 4.56 -39.93 20.60
C ASN A 722 4.63 -41.35 20.02
N HIS A 723 5.78 -41.71 19.47
CA HIS A 723 6.25 -43.08 19.61
C HIS A 723 7.23 -43.15 20.76
N ILE A 724 6.88 -43.97 21.76
CA ILE A 724 7.82 -44.50 22.73
C ILE A 724 8.72 -45.44 21.93
N CYS A 725 9.96 -45.04 21.66
CA CYS A 725 11.01 -46.02 21.40
C CYS A 725 11.54 -46.46 22.77
N ASN A 726 11.48 -47.77 23.03
CA ASN A 726 12.14 -48.43 24.17
C ASN A 726 13.65 -48.17 24.17
#